data_AF-A0A7C2NNZ8-F1
#
_entry.id   AF-A0A7C2NNZ8-F1
#
_cell.length_a   1.000
_cell.length_b   1.000
_cell.length_c   1.000
_cell.angle_alpha   90.00
_cell.angle_beta   90.00
_cell.angle_gamma   90.00
#
_symmetry.space_group_name_H-M   'P 1'
#
loop_
_entity.id
_entity.type
_entity.pdbx_description
1 polymer ?
#
loop_
_entity_poly.entity_id
_entity_poly.type
_entity_poly.pdbx_seq_one_letter_code
_entity_poly.pdbx_strand_id
1 'polypeptide(L)'
;IDNNGHKLVSYIHFDVQYVNAFWNGYYMTYGDGNATYSPLTTIDICAHEITHGLTSKTCNLDYQNESGAINEGFSDIFGTMVEFFAVPSSANWTIGEDIGVAFRSLANPNAYGLPDTYFGNHWAPLSASPNQQNDYGGVHTNCGVLMYWFYLVSEGGSGTNDNGDSYSVTGIGKTKASDIAFRLQTIYLINTSDFSDARTYAIQSAVDLYGACTPEVETVTNAMYAVGIGPAYVPNVVSDFVSDYTTFCQAPATVNFTNSSINASTYIWDFGDGNTSTQANPTHTYTAYGDYTVELIADGGSCGKDTLVESFLISVQPTNPCTYLLGVTTNSTETACTGILFDSGGGNGDYQNNTNYTVTIQPTGASSVDITFNSFDFEAGYDYVYIYDGPTTSSPQITGSPFDGTTLPNNGNPITSSSGAITIRQYTDQGLTRPGFELEWGANFSTGTMTPNFYANSINTCTGIIEFSDSTSHCPYSWYWDFGDGNTSIYPNPTHNYTANGLYTVKLVVSNSSGTDSIIKTNYINVNMPPAPTATNNDRCGNGSVVLTASGNGTLQWFDQIIGGNILDTGSTFTTPNLSSTTYYYVQSVDYGSSSYGGETYNSSNGANFSSPSTHYLFFDVSSPILLKTVEVTASGAGNRTIELQDNFGNTLQSHTINIPDGTSRINLNFDIDPGVNYRLVGPSSPNLFRNNSNCNYPYNIANLVNITKSSATSNPTGYYYYFYDWEIAEVCKSPRDTAIATINSYPTADFSTIINNYNVQFNDLSANTISWNWDFGDGNSSILQNPSHTYATSGTYFVSLTCTNACGSTQHLDTLHIMNIGINDIIETKVNIYPNP
;
A
#
# COMPACT_ATOMS: atom_id res chain seq x y z
N ILE A 1 -5.62 17.80 -38.59
CA ILE A 1 -4.93 16.50 -38.79
C ILE A 1 -3.83 16.30 -37.74
N ASP A 2 -2.69 16.99 -37.77
CA ASP A 2 -1.53 16.68 -36.90
C ASP A 2 -1.25 17.69 -35.78
N ASN A 3 -2.14 18.67 -35.57
CA ASN A 3 -1.96 19.79 -34.65
C ASN A 3 -0.68 20.64 -34.90
N ASN A 4 -0.06 20.52 -36.07
CA ASN A 4 1.18 21.21 -36.43
C ASN A 4 1.10 21.88 -37.82
N GLY A 5 -0.11 22.25 -38.22
CA GLY A 5 -0.36 22.93 -39.50
C GLY A 5 -0.26 22.01 -40.72
N HIS A 6 -0.69 20.74 -40.61
CA HIS A 6 -0.76 19.81 -41.74
C HIS A 6 -1.31 20.47 -43.01
N LYS A 7 -0.56 20.38 -44.11
CA LYS A 7 -1.03 20.89 -45.39
C LYS A 7 -2.13 19.97 -45.94
N LEU A 8 -3.35 20.49 -46.06
CA LEU A 8 -4.44 19.78 -46.72
C LEU A 8 -4.25 19.85 -48.25
N VAL A 9 -4.21 18.69 -48.90
CA VAL A 9 -4.09 18.55 -50.35
C VAL A 9 -5.23 17.66 -50.85
N SER A 10 -5.93 18.15 -51.88
CA SER A 10 -7.09 17.51 -52.47
C SER A 10 -6.89 17.33 -53.97
N TYR A 11 -7.11 16.11 -54.46
CA TYR A 11 -7.17 15.80 -55.89
C TYR A 11 -8.63 15.55 -56.29
N ILE A 12 -9.07 16.23 -57.34
CA ILE A 12 -10.43 16.11 -57.90
C ILE A 12 -10.35 15.54 -59.32
N HIS A 13 -11.50 15.16 -59.89
CA HIS A 13 -11.58 14.48 -61.20
C HIS A 13 -10.80 13.17 -61.23
N PHE A 14 -10.86 12.41 -60.12
CA PHE A 14 -10.18 11.13 -60.01
C PHE A 14 -10.98 10.03 -60.70
N ASP A 15 -10.41 9.50 -61.79
CA ASP A 15 -10.97 8.43 -62.62
C ASP A 15 -12.35 8.77 -63.24
N VAL A 16 -12.86 7.89 -64.11
CA VAL A 16 -14.08 8.11 -64.89
C VAL A 16 -15.25 7.40 -64.23
N GLN A 17 -16.31 8.16 -63.93
CA GLN A 17 -17.52 7.65 -63.27
C GLN A 17 -17.26 7.01 -61.90
N TYR A 18 -16.24 7.49 -61.19
CA TYR A 18 -15.80 6.95 -59.91
C TYR A 18 -16.64 7.49 -58.75
N VAL A 19 -17.43 6.61 -58.14
CA VAL A 19 -18.28 6.92 -56.99
C VAL A 19 -17.54 6.55 -55.71
N ASN A 20 -16.46 7.26 -55.41
CA ASN A 20 -15.80 7.17 -54.12
C ASN A 20 -14.95 8.42 -53.84
N ALA A 21 -14.68 8.64 -52.56
CA ALA A 21 -13.67 9.54 -52.05
C ALA A 21 -12.77 8.74 -51.10
N PHE A 22 -11.51 9.14 -50.94
CA PHE A 22 -10.63 8.48 -49.98
C PHE A 22 -9.46 9.36 -49.54
N TRP A 23 -9.03 9.13 -48.30
CA TRP A 23 -7.72 9.48 -47.76
C TRP A 23 -6.74 8.32 -47.95
N ASN A 24 -5.55 8.60 -48.51
CA ASN A 24 -4.54 7.57 -48.77
C ASN A 24 -3.33 7.59 -47.82
N GLY A 25 -3.43 8.32 -46.70
CA GLY A 25 -2.32 8.56 -45.77
C GLY A 25 -1.58 9.89 -45.98
N TYR A 26 -1.81 10.58 -47.10
CA TYR A 26 -1.12 11.84 -47.44
C TYR A 26 -2.04 12.94 -47.97
N TYR A 27 -3.04 12.58 -48.76
CA TYR A 27 -3.95 13.54 -49.40
C TYR A 27 -5.33 12.91 -49.63
N MET A 28 -6.34 13.77 -49.79
CA MET A 28 -7.69 13.37 -50.13
C MET A 28 -7.87 13.31 -51.65
N THR A 29 -8.65 12.35 -52.12
CA THR A 29 -8.94 12.13 -53.54
C THR A 29 -10.44 11.98 -53.74
N TYR A 30 -11.00 12.66 -54.73
CA TYR A 30 -12.44 12.73 -54.97
C TYR A 30 -12.78 12.37 -56.42
N GLY A 31 -13.66 11.38 -56.58
CA GLY A 31 -14.23 11.01 -57.86
C GLY A 31 -15.32 11.97 -58.31
N ASP A 32 -15.58 11.97 -59.62
CA ASP A 32 -16.62 12.79 -60.25
C ASP A 32 -18.05 12.25 -60.06
N GLY A 33 -18.20 11.12 -59.35
CA GLY A 33 -19.48 10.45 -59.22
C GLY A 33 -19.90 9.78 -60.52
N ASN A 34 -21.20 9.58 -60.75
CA ASN A 34 -21.73 8.95 -61.96
C ASN A 34 -23.09 9.56 -62.35
N ALA A 35 -23.93 8.84 -63.10
CA ALA A 35 -25.26 9.33 -63.48
C ALA A 35 -26.21 9.56 -62.29
N THR A 36 -25.93 8.92 -61.15
CA THR A 36 -26.71 9.02 -59.91
C THR A 36 -26.09 10.03 -58.95
N TYR A 37 -24.76 10.02 -58.82
CA TYR A 37 -24.03 10.79 -57.83
C TYR A 37 -23.26 11.94 -58.47
N SER A 38 -23.38 13.16 -57.94
CA SER A 38 -22.52 14.28 -58.35
C SER A 38 -21.08 14.11 -57.79
N PRO A 39 -20.12 14.97 -58.17
CA PRO A 39 -18.75 14.91 -57.64
C PRO A 39 -18.73 14.89 -56.11
N LEU A 40 -17.96 13.97 -55.53
CA LEU A 40 -17.96 13.64 -54.09
C LEU A 40 -17.19 14.68 -53.26
N THR A 41 -17.58 15.95 -53.37
CA THR A 41 -16.87 17.11 -52.80
C THR A 41 -17.76 17.91 -51.85
N THR A 42 -18.79 17.27 -51.30
CA THR A 42 -19.70 17.88 -50.31
C THR A 42 -19.00 18.02 -48.96
N ILE A 43 -19.53 18.91 -48.11
CA ILE A 43 -18.84 19.32 -46.87
C ILE A 43 -18.61 18.15 -45.94
N ASP A 44 -19.65 17.33 -45.74
CA ASP A 44 -19.62 16.12 -44.95
C ASP A 44 -18.59 15.10 -45.46
N ILE A 45 -18.56 14.83 -46.77
CA ILE A 45 -17.59 13.91 -47.40
C ILE A 45 -16.18 14.48 -47.29
N CYS A 46 -15.96 15.75 -47.60
CA CYS A 46 -14.63 16.36 -47.47
C CYS A 46 -14.12 16.30 -46.02
N ALA A 47 -14.98 16.56 -45.03
CA ALA A 47 -14.64 16.48 -43.62
C ALA A 47 -14.44 15.04 -43.13
N HIS A 48 -15.21 14.09 -43.64
CA HIS A 48 -15.01 12.65 -43.45
C HIS A 48 -13.59 12.24 -43.88
N GLU A 49 -13.16 12.60 -45.10
CA GLU A 49 -11.80 12.28 -45.56
C GLU A 49 -10.68 12.96 -44.74
N ILE A 50 -10.91 14.20 -44.31
CA ILE A 50 -9.97 14.89 -43.42
C ILE A 50 -9.87 14.19 -42.05
N THR A 51 -10.97 13.60 -41.59
CA THR A 51 -11.03 12.89 -40.30
C THR A 51 -10.28 11.57 -40.35
N HIS A 52 -10.27 10.82 -41.45
CA HIS A 52 -9.31 9.72 -41.61
C HIS A 52 -7.86 10.17 -41.46
N GLY A 53 -7.56 11.37 -41.97
CA GLY A 53 -6.28 12.03 -41.72
C GLY A 53 -6.02 12.23 -40.22
N LEU A 54 -6.98 12.77 -39.46
CA LEU A 54 -6.89 12.91 -38.00
C LEU A 54 -6.68 11.55 -37.32
N THR A 55 -7.46 10.53 -37.66
CA THR A 55 -7.32 9.16 -37.14
C THR A 55 -5.91 8.65 -37.34
N SER A 56 -5.34 8.79 -38.54
CA SER A 56 -3.98 8.32 -38.86
C SER A 56 -2.85 9.01 -38.10
N LYS A 57 -3.13 10.16 -37.45
CA LYS A 57 -2.16 10.92 -36.64
C LYS A 57 -2.42 10.85 -35.14
N THR A 58 -3.47 10.15 -34.74
CA THR A 58 -3.88 10.02 -33.34
C THR A 58 -3.96 8.55 -32.97
N CYS A 59 -5.15 7.96 -32.85
CA CYS A 59 -5.33 6.56 -32.47
C CYS A 59 -4.85 5.54 -33.53
N ASN A 60 -4.70 5.96 -34.80
CA ASN A 60 -4.24 5.13 -35.91
C ASN A 60 -5.01 3.79 -36.04
N LEU A 61 -6.33 3.81 -35.82
CA LEU A 61 -7.21 2.64 -35.91
C LEU A 61 -6.97 1.83 -37.18
N ASP A 62 -6.66 0.54 -37.02
CA ASP A 62 -6.48 -0.41 -38.09
C ASP A 62 -7.77 -0.48 -38.91
N TYR A 63 -7.66 -0.31 -40.23
CA TYR A 63 -8.83 -0.21 -41.10
C TYR A 63 -9.41 -1.60 -41.45
N GLN A 64 -9.83 -2.33 -40.43
CA GLN A 64 -10.41 -3.66 -40.50
C GLN A 64 -11.31 -3.96 -39.30
N ASN A 65 -12.32 -4.81 -39.48
CA ASN A 65 -13.23 -5.29 -38.42
C ASN A 65 -13.76 -4.11 -37.57
N GLU A 66 -13.74 -4.24 -36.23
CA GLU A 66 -14.28 -3.22 -35.33
C GLU A 66 -13.46 -1.94 -35.29
N SER A 67 -12.12 -2.02 -35.25
CA SER A 67 -11.27 -0.83 -35.28
C SER A 67 -11.51 0.00 -36.56
N GLY A 68 -11.71 -0.67 -37.69
CA GLY A 68 -12.05 -0.03 -38.96
C GLY A 68 -13.45 0.56 -38.96
N ALA A 69 -14.43 -0.13 -38.37
CA ALA A 69 -15.78 0.39 -38.21
C ALA A 69 -15.83 1.64 -37.32
N ILE A 70 -15.01 1.70 -36.27
CA ILE A 70 -14.87 2.87 -35.41
C ILE A 70 -14.17 4.01 -36.18
N ASN A 71 -13.18 3.69 -37.02
CA ASN A 71 -12.51 4.66 -37.89
C ASN A 71 -13.50 5.34 -38.84
N GLU A 72 -14.32 4.56 -39.55
CA GLU A 72 -15.42 5.05 -40.40
C GLU A 72 -16.44 5.87 -39.59
N GLY A 73 -16.83 5.36 -38.42
CA GLY A 73 -17.80 6.03 -37.55
C GLY A 73 -17.35 7.42 -37.11
N PHE A 74 -16.08 7.60 -36.75
CA PHE A 74 -15.55 8.94 -36.44
C PHE A 74 -15.55 9.86 -37.66
N SER A 75 -15.18 9.35 -38.83
CA SER A 75 -15.19 10.14 -40.06
C SER A 75 -16.59 10.64 -40.39
N ASP A 76 -17.62 9.80 -40.23
CA ASP A 76 -19.02 10.24 -40.37
C ASP A 76 -19.45 11.23 -39.29
N ILE A 77 -19.12 10.96 -38.02
CA ILE A 77 -19.43 11.86 -36.89
C ILE A 77 -18.88 13.26 -37.15
N PHE A 78 -17.58 13.39 -37.42
CA PHE A 78 -16.97 14.69 -37.62
C PHE A 78 -17.31 15.29 -38.98
N GLY A 79 -17.59 14.48 -40.00
CA GLY A 79 -18.19 14.92 -41.26
C GLY A 79 -19.48 15.69 -41.03
N THR A 80 -20.44 15.06 -40.35
CA THR A 80 -21.73 15.65 -39.97
C THR A 80 -21.55 16.86 -39.05
N MET A 81 -20.65 16.82 -38.06
CA MET A 81 -20.44 17.96 -37.15
C MET A 81 -19.83 19.18 -37.85
N VAL A 82 -18.92 18.98 -38.79
CA VAL A 82 -18.38 20.06 -39.63
C VAL A 82 -19.47 20.61 -40.54
N GLU A 83 -20.37 19.79 -41.05
CA GLU A 83 -21.53 20.24 -41.82
C GLU A 83 -22.47 21.12 -40.98
N PHE A 84 -22.86 20.66 -39.78
CA PHE A 84 -23.65 21.46 -38.83
C PHE A 84 -22.96 22.78 -38.45
N PHE A 85 -21.62 22.81 -38.43
CA PHE A 85 -20.86 24.02 -38.18
C PHE A 85 -20.82 24.96 -39.40
N ALA A 86 -20.56 24.43 -40.59
CA ALA A 86 -20.27 25.22 -41.79
C ALA A 86 -21.54 25.65 -42.55
N VAL A 87 -22.56 24.80 -42.62
CA VAL A 87 -23.80 25.01 -43.37
C VAL A 87 -25.05 24.61 -42.54
N PRO A 88 -25.27 25.20 -41.36
CA PRO A 88 -26.31 24.78 -40.41
C PRO A 88 -27.75 24.78 -40.95
N SER A 89 -28.03 25.52 -42.04
CA SER A 89 -29.37 25.58 -42.63
C SER A 89 -29.74 24.36 -43.48
N SER A 90 -28.75 23.62 -43.99
CA SER A 90 -28.94 22.41 -44.80
C SER A 90 -28.48 21.14 -44.07
N ALA A 91 -27.64 21.29 -43.05
CA ALA A 91 -27.11 20.19 -42.27
C ALA A 91 -28.20 19.30 -41.65
N ASN A 92 -27.95 18.00 -41.68
CA ASN A 92 -28.84 16.99 -41.14
C ASN A 92 -28.00 15.79 -40.63
N TRP A 93 -28.62 14.62 -40.41
CA TRP A 93 -27.95 13.46 -39.83
C TRP A 93 -27.64 12.35 -40.86
N THR A 94 -27.67 12.66 -42.15
CA THR A 94 -27.24 11.74 -43.21
C THR A 94 -25.85 12.08 -43.72
N ILE A 95 -25.27 11.16 -44.49
CA ILE A 95 -23.99 11.33 -45.17
C ILE A 95 -24.22 11.17 -46.68
N GLY A 96 -23.80 12.15 -47.47
CA GLY A 96 -23.81 12.14 -48.93
C GLY A 96 -25.15 12.51 -49.57
N GLU A 97 -26.12 13.06 -48.84
CA GLU A 97 -27.39 13.49 -49.44
C GLU A 97 -27.20 14.57 -50.52
N ASP A 98 -26.22 15.44 -50.34
CA ASP A 98 -25.93 16.56 -51.24
C ASP A 98 -25.33 16.13 -52.58
N ILE A 99 -24.87 14.88 -52.69
CA ILE A 99 -24.44 14.30 -53.98
C ILE A 99 -25.56 13.55 -54.70
N GLY A 100 -26.78 13.53 -54.16
CA GLY A 100 -27.99 13.02 -54.81
C GLY A 100 -28.76 12.01 -53.97
N VAL A 101 -28.08 11.06 -53.35
CA VAL A 101 -28.69 10.04 -52.48
C VAL A 101 -27.74 9.79 -51.30
N ALA A 102 -28.27 9.89 -50.09
CA ALA A 102 -27.53 9.58 -48.88
C ALA A 102 -27.08 8.11 -48.84
N PHE A 103 -25.85 7.88 -48.37
CA PHE A 103 -25.28 6.55 -48.17
C PHE A 103 -25.65 5.97 -46.81
N ARG A 104 -25.63 6.81 -45.78
CA ARG A 104 -25.77 6.38 -44.38
C ARG A 104 -26.55 7.43 -43.58
N SER A 105 -27.01 7.03 -42.40
CA SER A 105 -27.70 7.91 -41.45
C SER A 105 -27.20 7.64 -40.03
N LEU A 106 -26.77 8.69 -39.35
CA LEU A 106 -26.42 8.63 -37.93
C LEU A 106 -27.67 8.48 -37.06
N ALA A 107 -28.80 9.07 -37.48
CA ALA A 107 -30.04 9.05 -36.71
C ALA A 107 -30.87 7.76 -36.87
N ASN A 108 -30.67 7.03 -37.97
CA ASN A 108 -31.38 5.77 -38.26
C ASN A 108 -30.56 4.88 -39.22
N PRO A 109 -29.47 4.23 -38.76
CA PRO A 109 -28.63 3.36 -39.59
C PRO A 109 -29.42 2.23 -40.26
N ASN A 110 -30.38 1.63 -39.55
CA ASN A 110 -31.20 0.52 -40.03
C ASN A 110 -31.94 0.87 -41.34
N ALA A 111 -32.38 2.12 -41.53
CA ALA A 111 -33.03 2.56 -42.77
C ALA A 111 -32.11 2.50 -44.00
N TYR A 112 -30.79 2.42 -43.80
CA TYR A 112 -29.76 2.34 -44.83
C TYR A 112 -29.06 0.97 -44.85
N GLY A 113 -29.56 -0.01 -44.08
CA GLY A 113 -29.01 -1.36 -44.01
C GLY A 113 -27.73 -1.47 -43.19
N LEU A 114 -27.54 -0.57 -42.22
CA LEU A 114 -26.44 -0.60 -41.24
C LEU A 114 -27.01 -0.92 -39.85
N PRO A 115 -26.27 -1.64 -38.98
CA PRO A 115 -26.67 -1.89 -37.61
C PRO A 115 -26.69 -0.60 -36.79
N ASP A 116 -27.72 -0.44 -35.96
CA ASP A 116 -27.78 0.55 -34.88
C ASP A 116 -27.52 -0.07 -33.49
N THR A 117 -27.43 -1.41 -33.44
CA THR A 117 -27.17 -2.21 -32.24
C THR A 117 -25.99 -3.16 -32.50
N TYR A 118 -25.08 -3.29 -31.54
CA TYR A 118 -23.91 -4.18 -31.58
C TYR A 118 -24.35 -5.65 -31.67
N PHE A 119 -23.85 -6.35 -32.70
CA PHE A 119 -24.33 -7.68 -33.13
C PHE A 119 -25.84 -7.77 -33.43
N GLY A 120 -26.50 -6.63 -33.66
CA GLY A 120 -27.93 -6.53 -33.95
C GLY A 120 -28.29 -6.80 -35.41
N ASN A 121 -29.45 -6.29 -35.81
CA ASN A 121 -29.91 -6.33 -37.18
C ASN A 121 -28.91 -5.64 -38.11
N HIS A 122 -28.75 -6.16 -39.32
CA HIS A 122 -27.81 -5.65 -40.33
C HIS A 122 -26.32 -5.73 -39.98
N TRP A 123 -25.93 -6.35 -38.86
CA TRP A 123 -24.52 -6.57 -38.50
C TRP A 123 -23.76 -7.35 -39.58
N ALA A 124 -22.63 -6.80 -40.02
CA ALA A 124 -21.72 -7.47 -40.95
C ALA A 124 -20.73 -8.37 -40.19
N PRO A 125 -20.53 -9.63 -40.62
CA PRO A 125 -19.63 -10.55 -39.94
C PRO A 125 -18.18 -10.07 -40.01
N LEU A 126 -17.48 -10.15 -38.87
CA LEU A 126 -16.05 -9.88 -38.79
C LEU A 126 -15.26 -10.94 -39.58
N SER A 127 -14.07 -10.58 -40.05
CA SER A 127 -13.23 -11.45 -40.88
C SER A 127 -11.87 -11.74 -40.27
N ALA A 128 -11.47 -13.00 -40.30
CA ALA A 128 -10.09 -13.42 -40.04
C ALA A 128 -9.13 -13.07 -41.20
N SER A 129 -9.64 -12.62 -42.35
CA SER A 129 -8.83 -12.12 -43.48
C SER A 129 -9.50 -10.91 -44.14
N PRO A 130 -9.49 -9.74 -43.47
CA PRO A 130 -10.09 -8.50 -43.97
C PRO A 130 -9.51 -8.06 -45.33
N ASN A 131 -10.38 -7.71 -46.28
CA ASN A 131 -10.01 -7.22 -47.60
C ASN A 131 -11.14 -6.41 -48.24
N GLN A 132 -10.87 -5.75 -49.37
CA GLN A 132 -11.85 -4.91 -50.03
C GLN A 132 -13.17 -5.65 -50.40
N GLN A 133 -13.13 -6.95 -50.71
CA GLN A 133 -14.30 -7.70 -51.13
C GLN A 133 -15.28 -7.97 -49.98
N ASN A 134 -14.79 -8.03 -48.74
CA ASN A 134 -15.62 -8.21 -47.55
C ASN A 134 -15.74 -6.93 -46.72
N ASP A 135 -15.56 -5.77 -47.37
CA ASP A 135 -15.62 -4.47 -46.71
C ASP A 135 -14.65 -4.39 -45.52
N TYR A 136 -13.47 -5.00 -45.67
CA TYR A 136 -12.46 -5.14 -44.61
C TYR A 136 -13.04 -5.70 -43.30
N GLY A 137 -14.00 -6.61 -43.37
CA GLY A 137 -14.72 -7.11 -42.20
C GLY A 137 -15.89 -6.23 -41.75
N GLY A 138 -16.51 -5.51 -42.69
CA GLY A 138 -17.72 -4.73 -42.47
C GLY A 138 -17.50 -3.31 -41.95
N VAL A 139 -16.38 -2.65 -42.28
CA VAL A 139 -16.03 -1.33 -41.71
C VAL A 139 -17.05 -0.25 -42.04
N HIS A 140 -17.57 -0.19 -43.27
CA HIS A 140 -18.59 0.79 -43.66
C HIS A 140 -20.01 0.37 -43.26
N THR A 141 -20.17 -0.86 -42.78
CA THR A 141 -21.46 -1.37 -42.29
C THR A 141 -21.56 -1.17 -40.79
N ASN A 142 -20.65 -1.78 -40.03
CA ASN A 142 -20.69 -1.81 -38.57
C ASN A 142 -20.42 -0.44 -37.92
N CYS A 143 -19.94 0.55 -38.69
CA CYS A 143 -19.80 1.94 -38.22
C CYS A 143 -21.12 2.56 -37.75
N GLY A 144 -22.27 2.04 -38.24
CA GLY A 144 -23.61 2.45 -37.83
C GLY A 144 -23.84 2.44 -36.31
N VAL A 145 -23.19 1.52 -35.59
CA VAL A 145 -23.28 1.42 -34.13
C VAL A 145 -22.69 2.66 -33.45
N LEU A 146 -21.48 3.08 -33.86
CA LEU A 146 -20.84 4.27 -33.29
C LEU A 146 -21.57 5.56 -33.72
N MET A 147 -22.04 5.60 -34.96
CA MET A 147 -22.82 6.70 -35.50
C MET A 147 -24.12 6.94 -34.70
N TYR A 148 -24.88 5.87 -34.45
CA TYR A 148 -26.13 5.97 -33.68
C TYR A 148 -25.88 6.28 -32.20
N TRP A 149 -24.80 5.74 -31.62
CA TRP A 149 -24.34 6.15 -30.29
C TRP A 149 -24.14 7.67 -30.24
N PHE A 150 -23.40 8.24 -31.18
CA PHE A 150 -23.12 9.68 -31.20
C PHE A 150 -24.39 10.52 -31.40
N TYR A 151 -25.30 10.07 -32.25
CA TYR A 151 -26.62 10.69 -32.40
C TYR A 151 -27.39 10.70 -31.08
N LEU A 152 -27.46 9.58 -30.37
CA LEU A 152 -28.13 9.46 -29.07
C LEU A 152 -27.48 10.35 -28.01
N VAL A 153 -26.15 10.44 -27.96
CA VAL A 153 -25.46 11.36 -27.06
C VAL A 153 -25.82 12.82 -27.39
N SER A 154 -25.94 13.15 -28.68
CA SER A 154 -26.23 14.51 -29.13
C SER A 154 -27.68 14.93 -28.90
N GLU A 155 -28.64 14.12 -29.34
CA GLU A 155 -30.07 14.47 -29.41
C GLU A 155 -30.93 13.76 -28.36
N GLY A 156 -30.45 12.64 -27.81
CA GLY A 156 -31.24 11.74 -26.98
C GLY A 156 -32.17 10.84 -27.79
N GLY A 157 -32.89 9.98 -27.09
CA GLY A 157 -33.81 9.01 -27.70
C GLY A 157 -34.26 7.95 -26.71
N SER A 158 -35.31 7.23 -27.04
CA SER A 158 -35.80 6.11 -26.22
C SER A 158 -36.37 5.03 -27.11
N GLY A 159 -36.19 3.77 -26.73
CA GLY A 159 -36.66 2.64 -27.52
C GLY A 159 -36.27 1.30 -26.91
N THR A 160 -36.29 0.28 -27.75
CA THR A 160 -35.77 -1.06 -27.44
C THR A 160 -34.80 -1.42 -28.56
N ASN A 161 -33.57 -1.82 -28.20
CA ASN A 161 -32.57 -2.21 -29.18
C ASN A 161 -32.79 -3.66 -29.66
N ASP A 162 -31.97 -4.11 -30.61
CA ASP A 162 -32.11 -5.46 -31.19
C ASP A 162 -31.88 -6.61 -30.21
N ASN A 163 -31.22 -6.33 -29.07
CA ASN A 163 -30.97 -7.29 -27.99
C ASN A 163 -32.15 -7.41 -27.02
N GLY A 164 -33.21 -6.60 -27.19
CA GLY A 164 -34.38 -6.57 -26.32
C GLY A 164 -34.25 -5.63 -25.12
N ASP A 165 -33.18 -4.86 -25.04
CA ASP A 165 -32.92 -3.90 -23.97
C ASP A 165 -33.68 -2.59 -24.20
N SER A 166 -34.49 -2.20 -23.21
CA SER A 166 -35.20 -0.92 -23.25
C SER A 166 -34.32 0.20 -22.72
N TYR A 167 -34.19 1.30 -23.46
CA TYR A 167 -33.33 2.42 -23.11
C TYR A 167 -34.05 3.77 -23.18
N SER A 168 -33.51 4.74 -22.43
CA SER A 168 -33.89 6.15 -22.50
C SER A 168 -32.64 6.99 -22.28
N VAL A 169 -32.30 7.83 -23.25
CA VAL A 169 -31.10 8.67 -23.29
C VAL A 169 -31.55 10.13 -23.39
N THR A 170 -31.04 10.97 -22.49
CA THR A 170 -31.25 12.43 -22.56
C THR A 170 -30.08 13.05 -23.32
N GLY A 171 -30.31 13.73 -24.44
CA GLY A 171 -29.22 14.33 -25.22
C GLY A 171 -28.51 15.46 -24.48
N ILE A 172 -27.19 15.53 -24.61
CA ILE A 172 -26.34 16.58 -24.01
C ILE A 172 -25.93 17.68 -25.01
N GLY A 173 -26.41 17.56 -26.26
CA GLY A 173 -26.15 18.50 -27.33
C GLY A 173 -24.85 18.21 -28.10
N LYS A 174 -24.86 18.61 -29.37
CA LYS A 174 -23.77 18.35 -30.35
C LYS A 174 -22.40 18.77 -29.86
N THR A 175 -22.27 19.96 -29.24
CA THR A 175 -20.95 20.45 -28.78
C THR A 175 -20.32 19.52 -27.75
N LYS A 176 -21.06 19.14 -26.70
CA LYS A 176 -20.52 18.25 -25.66
C LYS A 176 -20.25 16.85 -26.20
N ALA A 177 -21.14 16.35 -27.06
CA ALA A 177 -20.94 15.08 -27.76
C ALA A 177 -19.65 15.09 -28.60
N SER A 178 -19.41 16.16 -29.38
CA SER A 178 -18.19 16.34 -30.17
C SER A 178 -16.94 16.40 -29.30
N ASP A 179 -16.96 17.11 -28.17
CA ASP A 179 -15.81 17.18 -27.26
C ASP A 179 -15.44 15.79 -26.71
N ILE A 180 -16.45 14.99 -26.35
CA ILE A 180 -16.28 13.60 -25.87
C ILE A 180 -15.73 12.71 -26.98
N ALA A 181 -16.34 12.72 -28.17
CA ALA A 181 -15.89 11.92 -29.30
C ALA A 181 -14.46 12.30 -29.73
N PHE A 182 -14.11 13.59 -29.70
CA PHE A 182 -12.78 14.07 -30.05
C PHE A 182 -11.75 13.61 -29.03
N ARG A 183 -12.04 13.71 -27.73
CA ARG A 183 -11.16 13.18 -26.69
C ARG A 183 -10.99 11.66 -26.78
N LEU A 184 -12.09 10.93 -27.01
CA LEU A 184 -12.08 9.48 -27.22
C LEU A 184 -11.10 9.09 -28.33
N GLN A 185 -11.25 9.68 -29.52
CA GLN A 185 -10.41 9.40 -30.68
C GLN A 185 -8.95 9.81 -30.46
N THR A 186 -8.70 10.95 -29.81
CA THR A 186 -7.36 11.57 -29.82
C THR A 186 -6.49 11.25 -28.61
N ILE A 187 -7.08 10.80 -27.50
CA ILE A 187 -6.37 10.56 -26.24
C ILE A 187 -6.31 9.08 -25.85
N TYR A 188 -7.38 8.32 -26.10
CA TYR A 188 -7.51 6.99 -25.49
C TYR A 188 -7.40 5.82 -26.47
N LEU A 189 -8.08 5.90 -27.62
CA LEU A 189 -8.08 4.77 -28.53
C LEU A 189 -6.70 4.54 -29.13
N ILE A 190 -6.40 3.26 -29.39
CA ILE A 190 -5.20 2.81 -30.08
C ILE A 190 -5.58 2.05 -31.35
N ASN A 191 -4.59 1.57 -32.11
CA ASN A 191 -4.84 1.05 -33.45
C ASN A 191 -5.73 -0.21 -33.45
N THR A 192 -5.66 -1.04 -32.41
CA THR A 192 -6.43 -2.29 -32.28
C THR A 192 -7.74 -2.13 -31.50
N SER A 193 -8.15 -0.91 -31.15
CA SER A 193 -9.30 -0.74 -30.26
C SER A 193 -10.62 -1.21 -30.87
N ASP A 194 -11.42 -1.88 -30.05
CA ASP A 194 -12.72 -2.46 -30.40
C ASP A 194 -13.90 -1.65 -29.82
N PHE A 195 -15.14 -2.12 -29.99
CA PHE A 195 -16.31 -1.41 -29.46
C PHE A 195 -16.37 -1.41 -27.92
N SER A 196 -15.73 -2.36 -27.24
CA SER A 196 -15.62 -2.40 -25.79
C SER A 196 -14.66 -1.31 -25.27
N ASP A 197 -13.52 -1.14 -25.94
CA ASP A 197 -12.61 -0.02 -25.70
C ASP A 197 -13.31 1.31 -25.94
N ALA A 198 -14.05 1.44 -27.06
CA ALA A 198 -14.81 2.65 -27.39
C ALA A 198 -15.79 3.02 -26.28
N ARG A 199 -16.50 2.06 -25.69
CA ARG A 199 -17.37 2.29 -24.52
C ARG A 199 -16.57 2.80 -23.32
N THR A 200 -15.55 2.05 -22.92
CA THR A 200 -14.77 2.34 -21.71
C THR A 200 -14.21 3.76 -21.75
N TYR A 201 -13.59 4.10 -22.88
CA TYR A 201 -12.94 5.38 -23.03
C TYR A 201 -13.89 6.53 -23.40
N ALA A 202 -15.08 6.26 -23.94
CA ALA A 202 -16.10 7.28 -24.10
C ALA A 202 -16.59 7.77 -22.74
N ILE A 203 -16.85 6.83 -21.83
CA ILE A 203 -17.24 7.13 -20.44
C ILE A 203 -16.11 7.87 -19.75
N GLN A 204 -14.86 7.39 -19.85
CA GLN A 204 -13.70 8.09 -19.30
C GLN A 204 -13.53 9.50 -19.87
N SER A 205 -13.76 9.69 -21.17
CA SER A 205 -13.71 11.01 -21.80
C SER A 205 -14.74 11.98 -21.23
N ALA A 206 -15.96 11.50 -20.95
CA ALA A 206 -16.99 12.30 -20.29
C ALA A 206 -16.61 12.63 -18.84
N VAL A 207 -16.06 11.66 -18.10
CA VAL A 207 -15.56 11.87 -16.73
C VAL A 207 -14.45 12.93 -16.70
N ASP A 208 -13.49 12.84 -17.61
CA ASP A 208 -12.37 13.78 -17.68
C ASP A 208 -12.80 15.22 -18.01
N LEU A 209 -13.80 15.36 -18.89
CA LEU A 209 -14.27 16.67 -19.36
C LEU A 209 -15.27 17.33 -18.40
N TYR A 210 -16.13 16.54 -17.77
CA TYR A 210 -17.28 17.06 -17.02
C TYR A 210 -17.31 16.65 -15.55
N GLY A 211 -16.58 15.60 -15.19
CA GLY A 211 -16.58 14.99 -13.86
C GLY A 211 -17.36 13.68 -13.84
N ALA A 212 -17.05 12.80 -12.89
CA ALA A 212 -17.86 11.62 -12.63
C ALA A 212 -19.28 12.03 -12.21
N CYS A 213 -20.26 11.15 -12.46
CA CYS A 213 -21.63 11.32 -11.94
C CYS A 213 -22.39 12.54 -12.48
N THR A 214 -22.04 13.01 -13.67
CA THR A 214 -22.75 14.09 -14.33
C THR A 214 -23.75 13.55 -15.35
N PRO A 215 -24.73 14.37 -15.79
CA PRO A 215 -25.63 14.00 -16.87
C PRO A 215 -24.91 13.57 -18.15
N GLU A 216 -23.69 14.07 -18.42
CA GLU A 216 -22.87 13.66 -19.55
C GLU A 216 -22.38 12.21 -19.42
N VAL A 217 -21.89 11.82 -18.24
CA VAL A 217 -21.46 10.43 -17.99
C VAL A 217 -22.65 9.48 -18.08
N GLU A 218 -23.79 9.85 -17.50
CA GLU A 218 -25.03 9.09 -17.61
C GLU A 218 -25.46 8.92 -19.07
N THR A 219 -25.47 10.03 -19.83
CA THR A 219 -25.88 10.04 -21.23
C THR A 219 -24.99 9.16 -22.08
N VAL A 220 -23.67 9.27 -21.95
CA VAL A 220 -22.71 8.45 -22.72
C VAL A 220 -22.86 6.97 -22.37
N THR A 221 -23.02 6.65 -21.09
CA THR A 221 -23.17 5.26 -20.62
C THR A 221 -24.48 4.66 -21.12
N ASN A 222 -25.59 5.39 -21.01
CA ASN A 222 -26.90 4.93 -21.47
C ASN A 222 -26.99 4.88 -23.00
N ALA A 223 -26.29 5.75 -23.72
CA ALA A 223 -26.19 5.66 -25.18
C ALA A 223 -25.39 4.42 -25.61
N MET A 224 -24.30 4.07 -24.90
CA MET A 224 -23.55 2.83 -25.15
C MET A 224 -24.42 1.58 -24.88
N TYR A 225 -25.19 1.61 -23.77
CA TYR A 225 -26.20 0.57 -23.48
C TYR A 225 -27.27 0.49 -24.57
N ALA A 226 -27.77 1.63 -25.05
CA ALA A 226 -28.77 1.69 -26.11
C ALA A 226 -28.29 1.02 -27.39
N VAL A 227 -27.01 1.18 -27.76
CA VAL A 227 -26.42 0.49 -28.92
C VAL A 227 -25.92 -0.92 -28.61
N GLY A 228 -26.26 -1.50 -27.46
CA GLY A 228 -25.99 -2.90 -27.12
C GLY A 228 -24.58 -3.18 -26.59
N ILE A 229 -23.83 -2.15 -26.16
CA ILE A 229 -22.47 -2.30 -25.64
C ILE A 229 -22.49 -2.02 -24.14
N GLY A 230 -22.31 -3.06 -23.31
CA GLY A 230 -22.21 -2.98 -21.85
C GLY A 230 -23.50 -2.53 -21.12
N PRO A 231 -23.50 -2.48 -19.78
CA PRO A 231 -24.70 -2.23 -18.98
C PRO A 231 -25.17 -0.77 -18.98
N ALA A 232 -26.43 -0.54 -18.57
CA ALA A 232 -26.99 0.79 -18.33
C ALA A 232 -26.27 1.53 -17.19
N TYR A 233 -26.39 2.86 -17.17
CA TYR A 233 -25.83 3.70 -16.11
C TYR A 233 -26.46 3.38 -14.75
N VAL A 234 -25.62 3.28 -13.73
CA VAL A 234 -26.04 3.15 -12.33
C VAL A 234 -25.65 4.44 -11.61
N PRO A 235 -26.57 5.12 -10.88
CA PRO A 235 -26.30 6.44 -10.27
C PRO A 235 -25.51 6.37 -8.95
N ASN A 236 -24.83 5.26 -8.67
CA ASN A 236 -24.01 5.08 -7.47
C ASN A 236 -22.63 4.51 -7.87
N VAL A 237 -21.66 4.65 -6.98
CA VAL A 237 -20.38 3.95 -7.11
C VAL A 237 -20.60 2.45 -6.96
N VAL A 238 -19.88 1.66 -7.76
CA VAL A 238 -19.75 0.21 -7.56
C VAL A 238 -18.27 -0.08 -7.44
N SER A 239 -17.83 -0.47 -6.25
CA SER A 239 -16.44 -0.80 -5.98
C SER A 239 -16.11 -2.17 -6.53
N ASP A 240 -15.04 -2.28 -7.32
CA ASP A 240 -14.59 -3.55 -7.90
C ASP A 240 -13.08 -3.53 -8.20
N PHE A 241 -12.43 -4.68 -8.11
CA PHE A 241 -11.02 -4.85 -8.45
C PHE A 241 -10.62 -6.31 -8.70
N VAL A 242 -9.46 -6.49 -9.32
CA VAL A 242 -8.79 -7.79 -9.49
C VAL A 242 -7.33 -7.72 -9.04
N SER A 243 -6.73 -8.87 -8.73
CA SER A 243 -5.31 -9.02 -8.42
C SER A 243 -4.64 -9.99 -9.40
N ASP A 244 -3.35 -9.81 -9.67
CA ASP A 244 -2.58 -10.71 -10.54
C ASP A 244 -2.38 -12.11 -9.93
N TYR A 245 -2.13 -12.20 -8.62
CA TYR A 245 -2.00 -13.46 -7.88
C TYR A 245 -2.63 -13.34 -6.49
N THR A 246 -3.20 -14.46 -6.01
CA THR A 246 -3.86 -14.54 -4.69
C THR A 246 -3.12 -15.44 -3.70
N THR A 247 -2.11 -16.20 -4.15
CA THR A 247 -1.55 -17.29 -3.37
C THR A 247 -0.02 -17.31 -3.50
N PHE A 248 0.68 -17.24 -2.36
CA PHE A 248 2.13 -17.18 -2.29
C PHE A 248 2.66 -18.11 -1.20
N CYS A 249 3.81 -18.72 -1.45
CA CYS A 249 4.44 -19.65 -0.51
C CYS A 249 5.49 -19.00 0.41
N GLN A 250 5.89 -17.77 0.10
CA GLN A 250 7.00 -17.08 0.75
C GLN A 250 6.67 -15.60 0.87
N ALA A 251 7.08 -15.01 1.99
CA ALA A 251 7.16 -13.57 2.16
C ALA A 251 8.63 -13.12 1.96
N PRO A 252 8.89 -11.93 1.37
CA PRO A 252 7.91 -10.96 0.90
C PRO A 252 7.23 -11.36 -0.42
N ALA A 253 5.89 -11.23 -0.47
CA ALA A 253 5.06 -11.50 -1.65
C ALA A 253 4.54 -10.18 -2.24
N THR A 254 4.77 -9.93 -3.53
CA THR A 254 4.29 -8.70 -4.19
C THR A 254 3.09 -9.00 -5.07
N VAL A 255 2.02 -8.21 -4.92
CA VAL A 255 0.75 -8.32 -5.64
C VAL A 255 0.49 -7.01 -6.38
N ASN A 256 0.05 -7.11 -7.63
CA ASN A 256 -0.46 -5.97 -8.40
C ASN A 256 -1.98 -6.01 -8.43
N PHE A 257 -2.61 -4.91 -8.02
CA PHE A 257 -4.05 -4.75 -8.05
C PHE A 257 -4.47 -3.82 -9.19
N THR A 258 -5.54 -4.20 -9.89
CA THR A 258 -6.18 -3.41 -10.93
C THR A 258 -7.59 -3.05 -10.48
N ASN A 259 -7.86 -1.75 -10.34
CA ASN A 259 -9.19 -1.25 -10.02
C ASN A 259 -10.12 -1.34 -11.22
N SER A 260 -11.30 -1.92 -10.99
CA SER A 260 -12.40 -2.06 -11.96
C SER A 260 -13.65 -1.27 -11.55
N SER A 261 -13.56 -0.44 -10.50
CA SER A 261 -14.70 0.29 -9.94
C SER A 261 -15.37 1.22 -10.95
N ILE A 262 -16.70 1.29 -10.89
CA ILE A 262 -17.54 2.14 -11.74
C ILE A 262 -17.94 3.41 -10.98
N ASN A 263 -17.93 4.55 -11.67
CA ASN A 263 -18.27 5.88 -11.14
C ASN A 263 -17.38 6.35 -9.97
N ALA A 264 -16.18 5.79 -9.82
CA ALA A 264 -15.22 6.18 -8.80
C ALA A 264 -14.20 7.20 -9.33
N SER A 265 -13.72 8.09 -8.46
CA SER A 265 -12.70 9.10 -8.78
C SER A 265 -11.49 9.05 -7.86
N THR A 266 -11.68 8.57 -6.63
CA THR A 266 -10.62 8.40 -5.64
C THR A 266 -10.77 7.04 -4.95
N TYR A 267 -9.64 6.49 -4.50
CA TYR A 267 -9.54 5.13 -3.99
C TYR A 267 -8.82 5.12 -2.65
N ILE A 268 -9.26 4.26 -1.75
CA ILE A 268 -8.55 3.92 -0.52
C ILE A 268 -8.50 2.41 -0.45
N TRP A 269 -7.28 1.87 -0.43
CA TRP A 269 -7.00 0.45 -0.28
C TRP A 269 -6.54 0.17 1.14
N ASP A 270 -7.03 -0.91 1.74
CA ASP A 270 -6.44 -1.57 2.90
C ASP A 270 -6.09 -3.01 2.49
N PHE A 271 -4.81 -3.36 2.63
CA PHE A 271 -4.31 -4.67 2.23
C PHE A 271 -4.47 -5.73 3.33
N GLY A 272 -4.96 -5.38 4.51
CA GLY A 272 -5.19 -6.31 5.61
C GLY A 272 -3.94 -6.65 6.43
N ASP A 273 -2.79 -6.05 6.10
CA ASP A 273 -1.52 -6.18 6.84
C ASP A 273 -1.13 -4.91 7.62
N GLY A 274 -2.05 -3.92 7.66
CA GLY A 274 -1.85 -2.61 8.28
C GLY A 274 -1.32 -1.54 7.33
N ASN A 275 -1.01 -1.88 6.07
CA ASN A 275 -0.64 -0.91 5.03
C ASN A 275 -1.85 -0.54 4.15
N THR A 276 -1.79 0.67 3.59
CA THR A 276 -2.87 1.25 2.75
C THR A 276 -2.31 1.93 1.51
N SER A 277 -3.14 2.14 0.49
CA SER A 277 -2.78 2.94 -0.71
C SER A 277 -3.92 3.82 -1.19
N THR A 278 -3.61 4.88 -1.94
CA THR A 278 -4.61 5.73 -2.63
C THR A 278 -4.42 5.74 -4.16
N GLN A 279 -3.53 4.90 -4.68
CA GLN A 279 -3.33 4.79 -6.12
C GLN A 279 -4.52 4.05 -6.76
N ALA A 280 -4.82 4.37 -8.02
CA ALA A 280 -5.88 3.66 -8.75
C ALA A 280 -5.55 2.18 -8.94
N ASN A 281 -4.32 1.86 -9.34
CA ASN A 281 -3.83 0.48 -9.53
C ASN A 281 -2.53 0.30 -8.70
N PRO A 282 -2.63 -0.04 -7.40
CA PRO A 282 -1.46 -0.15 -6.54
C PRO A 282 -0.71 -1.47 -6.73
N THR A 283 0.60 -1.43 -6.48
CA THR A 283 1.41 -2.62 -6.19
C THR A 283 1.69 -2.65 -4.68
N HIS A 284 1.48 -3.81 -4.04
CA HIS A 284 1.72 -3.99 -2.60
C HIS A 284 2.59 -5.21 -2.30
N THR A 285 3.41 -5.14 -1.26
CA THR A 285 4.30 -6.23 -0.83
C THR A 285 3.98 -6.68 0.59
N TYR A 286 3.46 -7.89 0.74
CA TYR A 286 3.21 -8.55 2.02
C TYR A 286 4.51 -9.13 2.58
N THR A 287 5.04 -8.56 3.66
CA THR A 287 6.36 -8.95 4.21
C THR A 287 6.30 -10.08 5.23
N ALA A 288 5.11 -10.55 5.59
CA ALA A 288 4.90 -11.63 6.55
C ALA A 288 4.01 -12.73 5.95
N TYR A 289 3.96 -13.88 6.64
CA TYR A 289 2.97 -14.92 6.36
C TYR A 289 1.61 -14.54 6.97
N GLY A 290 0.53 -14.84 6.29
CA GLY A 290 -0.84 -14.51 6.70
C GLY A 290 -1.85 -14.71 5.58
N ASP A 291 -3.12 -14.78 5.97
CA ASP A 291 -4.24 -14.65 5.04
C ASP A 291 -4.82 -13.24 5.20
N TYR A 292 -4.74 -12.45 4.15
CA TYR A 292 -5.01 -11.02 4.14
C TYR A 292 -6.33 -10.73 3.44
N THR A 293 -7.19 -9.99 4.13
CA THR A 293 -8.43 -9.46 3.58
C THR A 293 -8.13 -8.12 2.93
N VAL A 294 -8.50 -7.98 1.66
CA VAL A 294 -8.26 -6.73 0.90
C VAL A 294 -9.57 -5.96 0.81
N GLU A 295 -9.52 -4.69 1.20
CA GLU A 295 -10.64 -3.76 1.11
C GLU A 295 -10.30 -2.63 0.13
N LEU A 296 -11.24 -2.34 -0.76
CA LEU A 296 -11.24 -1.15 -1.61
C LEU A 296 -12.45 -0.29 -1.26
N ILE A 297 -12.20 0.96 -0.89
CA ILE A 297 -13.21 2.01 -0.83
C ILE A 297 -13.07 2.88 -2.07
N ALA A 298 -14.09 2.85 -2.92
CA ALA A 298 -14.20 3.67 -4.10
C ALA A 298 -15.13 4.87 -3.82
N ASP A 299 -14.68 6.09 -4.11
CA ASP A 299 -15.44 7.32 -3.86
C ASP A 299 -15.63 8.10 -5.16
N GLY A 300 -16.89 8.28 -5.54
CA GLY A 300 -17.36 8.98 -6.73
C GLY A 300 -17.84 10.40 -6.43
N GLY A 301 -17.58 10.93 -5.23
CA GLY A 301 -18.06 12.23 -4.79
C GLY A 301 -19.58 12.25 -4.67
N SER A 302 -20.27 12.84 -5.66
CA SER A 302 -21.73 12.95 -5.65
C SER A 302 -22.46 11.63 -5.89
N CYS A 303 -21.82 10.61 -6.49
CA CYS A 303 -22.37 9.24 -6.56
C CYS A 303 -22.29 8.48 -5.23
N GLY A 304 -21.76 9.10 -4.18
CA GLY A 304 -21.49 8.43 -2.91
C GLY A 304 -20.22 7.58 -2.97
N LYS A 305 -20.14 6.63 -2.05
CA LYS A 305 -19.03 5.71 -1.89
C LYS A 305 -19.55 4.29 -1.88
N ASP A 306 -18.73 3.38 -2.36
CA ASP A 306 -18.96 1.95 -2.21
C ASP A 306 -17.70 1.28 -1.69
N THR A 307 -17.87 0.13 -1.05
CA THR A 307 -16.78 -0.61 -0.42
C THR A 307 -16.88 -2.07 -0.81
N LEU A 308 -15.83 -2.60 -1.43
CA LEU A 308 -15.66 -4.01 -1.67
C LEU A 308 -14.65 -4.59 -0.68
N VAL A 309 -15.04 -5.65 0.02
CA VAL A 309 -14.18 -6.39 0.96
C VAL A 309 -14.05 -7.83 0.48
N GLU A 310 -12.86 -8.20 0.02
CA GLU A 310 -12.54 -9.58 -0.37
C GLU A 310 -11.81 -10.27 0.78
N SER A 311 -12.55 -11.10 1.51
CA SER A 311 -12.08 -11.79 2.71
C SER A 311 -11.04 -12.85 2.39
N PHE A 312 -9.88 -12.76 3.03
CA PHE A 312 -8.74 -13.69 2.83
C PHE A 312 -8.31 -13.83 1.37
N LEU A 313 -8.43 -12.75 0.58
CA LEU A 313 -8.08 -12.75 -0.84
C LEU A 313 -6.62 -13.16 -1.09
N ILE A 314 -5.69 -12.63 -0.30
CA ILE A 314 -4.26 -12.93 -0.46
C ILE A 314 -3.80 -13.88 0.62
N SER A 315 -3.35 -15.07 0.25
CA SER A 315 -2.76 -16.04 1.16
C SER A 315 -1.26 -16.12 0.94
N VAL A 316 -0.48 -15.68 1.93
CA VAL A 316 0.97 -15.85 1.97
C VAL A 316 1.26 -16.90 3.03
N GLN A 317 1.39 -18.15 2.63
CA GLN A 317 1.56 -19.29 3.54
C GLN A 317 2.57 -20.28 2.97
N PRO A 318 3.50 -20.82 3.76
CA PRO A 318 4.47 -21.79 3.28
C PRO A 318 3.87 -23.15 2.89
N THR A 319 2.60 -23.38 3.20
CA THR A 319 1.82 -24.52 2.71
C THR A 319 1.31 -24.32 1.28
N ASN A 320 1.25 -23.06 0.82
CA ASN A 320 0.86 -22.75 -0.54
C ASN A 320 1.94 -23.23 -1.51
N PRO A 321 1.58 -23.77 -2.67
CA PRO A 321 2.57 -24.10 -3.69
C PRO A 321 3.26 -22.82 -4.16
N CYS A 322 4.60 -22.84 -4.15
CA CYS A 322 5.40 -21.73 -4.65
C CYS A 322 5.20 -21.55 -6.15
N THR A 323 4.93 -20.33 -6.61
CA THR A 323 4.83 -19.99 -8.03
C THR A 323 6.20 -19.61 -8.58
N TYR A 324 6.59 -20.18 -9.72
CA TYR A 324 7.84 -19.94 -10.41
C TYR A 324 7.57 -19.56 -11.86
N LEU A 325 8.40 -18.69 -12.41
CA LEU A 325 8.28 -18.17 -13.77
C LEU A 325 9.51 -18.54 -14.59
N LEU A 326 9.30 -19.21 -15.72
CA LEU A 326 10.39 -19.50 -16.66
C LEU A 326 11.01 -18.21 -17.21
N GLY A 327 12.34 -18.08 -17.12
CA GLY A 327 13.07 -16.94 -17.70
C GLY A 327 13.49 -15.83 -16.74
N VAL A 328 13.00 -15.80 -15.49
CA VAL A 328 13.47 -14.84 -14.47
C VAL A 328 14.93 -15.11 -14.08
N THR A 329 15.31 -16.38 -14.01
CA THR A 329 16.70 -16.83 -13.91
C THR A 329 16.90 -18.00 -14.86
N THR A 330 17.67 -17.82 -15.93
CA THR A 330 17.94 -18.88 -16.90
C THR A 330 18.72 -20.03 -16.24
N ASN A 331 18.27 -21.29 -16.41
CA ASN A 331 18.90 -22.49 -15.85
C ASN A 331 18.87 -22.59 -14.30
N SER A 332 17.74 -22.26 -13.67
CA SER A 332 17.58 -22.46 -12.23
C SER A 332 17.31 -23.93 -11.88
N THR A 333 17.70 -24.32 -10.66
CA THR A 333 17.33 -25.60 -10.05
C THR A 333 16.42 -25.33 -8.86
N GLU A 334 15.16 -25.74 -8.96
CA GLU A 334 14.17 -25.62 -7.91
C GLU A 334 14.22 -26.84 -7.00
N THR A 335 14.44 -26.61 -5.71
CA THR A 335 14.55 -27.69 -4.71
C THR A 335 13.30 -27.83 -3.85
N ALA A 336 12.26 -27.03 -4.11
CA ALA A 336 10.99 -27.10 -3.41
C ALA A 336 10.24 -28.39 -3.78
N CYS A 337 9.57 -28.99 -2.78
CA CYS A 337 8.92 -30.28 -2.95
C CYS A 337 7.59 -30.21 -3.71
N THR A 338 6.94 -29.06 -3.72
CA THR A 338 5.78 -28.77 -4.56
C THR A 338 5.91 -27.34 -5.07
N GLY A 339 5.18 -27.03 -6.14
CA GLY A 339 5.13 -25.69 -6.69
C GLY A 339 4.27 -25.64 -7.95
N ILE A 340 4.07 -24.44 -8.45
CA ILE A 340 3.45 -24.12 -9.73
C ILE A 340 4.52 -23.46 -10.59
N LEU A 341 4.66 -23.88 -11.83
CA LEU A 341 5.56 -23.29 -12.82
C LEU A 341 4.71 -22.74 -13.96
N PHE A 342 4.87 -21.44 -14.23
CA PHE A 342 4.36 -20.78 -15.41
C PHE A 342 5.44 -20.70 -16.49
N ASP A 343 4.99 -20.65 -17.75
CA ASP A 343 5.81 -20.25 -18.89
C ASP A 343 6.33 -18.80 -18.73
N SER A 344 7.12 -18.30 -19.68
CA SER A 344 7.73 -16.96 -19.60
C SER A 344 6.78 -15.74 -19.55
N GLY A 345 5.50 -15.91 -19.87
CA GLY A 345 4.45 -14.88 -19.82
C GLY A 345 3.77 -14.77 -18.46
N GLY A 346 3.88 -15.80 -17.62
CA GLY A 346 3.24 -15.87 -16.30
C GLY A 346 1.76 -16.26 -16.38
N GLY A 347 1.05 -16.18 -15.25
CA GLY A 347 -0.33 -16.68 -15.19
C GLY A 347 -1.36 -15.88 -15.99
N ASN A 348 -1.04 -14.66 -16.41
CA ASN A 348 -1.98 -13.73 -17.06
C ASN A 348 -1.46 -13.13 -18.37
N GLY A 349 -0.33 -13.60 -18.90
CA GLY A 349 0.32 -13.04 -20.08
C GLY A 349 0.76 -14.09 -21.08
N ASP A 350 0.84 -13.72 -22.36
CA ASP A 350 1.36 -14.62 -23.38
C ASP A 350 2.87 -14.88 -23.20
N TYR A 351 3.33 -16.07 -23.58
CA TYR A 351 4.76 -16.39 -23.53
C TYR A 351 5.59 -15.45 -24.43
N GLN A 352 6.87 -15.27 -24.10
CA GLN A 352 7.78 -14.41 -24.86
C GLN A 352 8.30 -15.10 -26.13
N ASN A 353 8.59 -14.30 -27.16
CA ASN A 353 9.31 -14.73 -28.36
C ASN A 353 10.81 -14.91 -28.13
N ASN A 354 11.45 -15.73 -28.97
CA ASN A 354 12.88 -16.04 -28.98
C ASN A 354 13.43 -16.60 -27.67
N THR A 355 12.63 -17.39 -26.96
CA THR A 355 13.03 -17.95 -25.67
C THR A 355 13.66 -19.31 -25.83
N ASN A 356 14.59 -19.63 -24.92
CA ASN A 356 15.14 -20.97 -24.75
C ASN A 356 15.46 -21.16 -23.27
N TYR A 357 14.41 -21.14 -22.45
CA TYR A 357 14.52 -21.16 -20.99
C TYR A 357 14.39 -22.58 -20.47
N THR A 358 15.16 -22.86 -19.43
CA THR A 358 15.23 -24.16 -18.76
C THR A 358 15.04 -23.97 -17.27
N VAL A 359 14.33 -24.92 -16.65
CA VAL A 359 14.24 -25.07 -15.20
C VAL A 359 14.35 -26.55 -14.85
N THR A 360 15.10 -26.85 -13.79
CA THR A 360 15.23 -28.20 -13.25
C THR A 360 14.56 -28.25 -11.89
N ILE A 361 13.55 -29.09 -11.72
CA ILE A 361 12.93 -29.36 -10.43
C ILE A 361 13.65 -30.58 -9.83
N GLN A 362 14.44 -30.36 -8.78
CA GLN A 362 15.26 -31.37 -8.10
C GLN A 362 15.18 -31.22 -6.58
N PRO A 363 14.09 -31.66 -5.94
CA PRO A 363 13.92 -31.56 -4.50
C PRO A 363 14.91 -32.48 -3.78
N THR A 364 15.52 -31.97 -2.71
CA THR A 364 16.61 -32.71 -2.03
C THR A 364 16.10 -34.00 -1.43
N GLY A 365 16.66 -35.13 -1.88
CA GLY A 365 16.29 -36.47 -1.40
C GLY A 365 15.08 -37.09 -2.10
N ALA A 366 14.47 -36.41 -3.08
CA ALA A 366 13.39 -36.99 -3.87
C ALA A 366 13.86 -38.24 -4.64
N SER A 367 12.99 -39.24 -4.76
CA SER A 367 13.18 -40.41 -5.61
C SER A 367 12.59 -40.22 -7.01
N SER A 368 11.51 -39.44 -7.11
CA SER A 368 10.88 -39.02 -8.36
C SER A 368 10.17 -37.68 -8.17
N VAL A 369 9.85 -37.01 -9.28
CA VAL A 369 9.06 -35.79 -9.33
C VAL A 369 7.91 -36.02 -10.32
N ASP A 370 6.70 -35.72 -9.88
CA ASP A 370 5.51 -35.69 -10.72
C ASP A 370 5.27 -34.25 -11.17
N ILE A 371 4.93 -34.05 -12.44
CA ILE A 371 4.42 -32.78 -12.96
C ILE A 371 3.06 -32.97 -13.64
N THR A 372 2.15 -32.01 -13.48
CA THR A 372 0.82 -32.03 -14.09
C THR A 372 0.54 -30.68 -14.73
N PHE A 373 0.12 -30.66 -15.99
CA PHE A 373 -0.25 -29.41 -16.68
C PHE A 373 -1.72 -29.08 -16.43
N ASN A 374 -1.97 -27.87 -15.93
CA ASN A 374 -3.30 -27.32 -15.70
C ASN A 374 -3.82 -26.58 -16.94
N SER A 375 -2.93 -25.95 -17.70
CA SER A 375 -3.21 -25.26 -18.96
C SER A 375 -2.06 -25.44 -19.95
N PHE A 376 -2.34 -25.38 -21.26
CA PHE A 376 -1.33 -25.49 -22.32
C PHE A 376 -1.86 -24.94 -23.67
N ASP A 377 -1.24 -23.89 -24.20
CA ASP A 377 -1.52 -23.29 -25.52
C ASP A 377 -0.24 -22.68 -26.13
N PHE A 378 0.37 -23.41 -27.06
CA PHE A 378 1.58 -23.04 -27.79
C PHE A 378 1.34 -23.03 -29.31
N GLU A 379 2.09 -22.22 -30.07
CA GLU A 379 2.03 -22.23 -31.54
C GLU A 379 2.46 -23.59 -32.11
N ALA A 380 1.48 -24.34 -32.64
CA ALA A 380 1.70 -25.69 -33.15
C ALA A 380 2.71 -25.72 -34.31
N GLY A 381 3.77 -26.52 -34.16
CA GLY A 381 4.83 -26.70 -35.14
C GLY A 381 5.98 -25.69 -35.07
N TYR A 382 5.89 -24.66 -34.22
CA TYR A 382 6.87 -23.58 -34.14
C TYR A 382 7.44 -23.42 -32.74
N ASP A 383 6.59 -23.48 -31.72
CA ASP A 383 6.96 -23.31 -30.32
C ASP A 383 6.77 -24.59 -29.52
N TYR A 384 7.68 -24.86 -28.57
CA TYR A 384 7.80 -26.18 -27.95
C TYR A 384 8.11 -26.15 -26.46
N VAL A 385 7.51 -27.10 -25.73
CA VAL A 385 7.91 -27.47 -24.36
C VAL A 385 8.52 -28.88 -24.37
N TYR A 386 9.74 -28.99 -23.86
CA TYR A 386 10.46 -30.25 -23.71
C TYR A 386 10.49 -30.67 -22.23
N ILE A 387 10.30 -31.96 -21.98
CA ILE A 387 10.34 -32.55 -20.64
C ILE A 387 11.40 -33.66 -20.61
N TYR A 388 12.42 -33.48 -19.78
CA TYR A 388 13.56 -34.36 -19.66
C TYR A 388 13.56 -35.11 -18.32
N ASP A 389 13.81 -36.41 -18.38
CA ASP A 389 13.88 -37.34 -17.26
C ASP A 389 15.25 -37.24 -16.54
N GLY A 390 15.42 -36.17 -15.76
CA GLY A 390 16.62 -35.94 -14.96
C GLY A 390 17.05 -34.48 -14.93
N PRO A 391 18.26 -34.18 -14.42
CA PRO A 391 18.64 -32.84 -14.01
C PRO A 391 19.13 -31.92 -15.14
N THR A 392 19.15 -32.38 -16.40
CA THR A 392 19.67 -31.57 -17.52
C THR A 392 18.92 -31.83 -18.82
N THR A 393 19.08 -30.94 -19.81
CA THR A 393 18.58 -31.14 -21.18
C THR A 393 19.33 -32.25 -21.95
N SER A 394 20.38 -32.83 -21.36
CA SER A 394 21.05 -34.02 -21.90
C SER A 394 20.41 -35.33 -21.43
N SER A 395 19.50 -35.28 -20.45
CA SER A 395 18.71 -36.43 -20.03
C SER A 395 17.74 -36.89 -21.13
N PRO A 396 17.27 -38.15 -21.10
CA PRO A 396 16.25 -38.62 -22.04
C PRO A 396 14.95 -37.82 -21.93
N GLN A 397 14.21 -37.62 -23.01
CA GLN A 397 12.86 -37.04 -22.94
C GLN A 397 11.84 -38.09 -22.52
N ILE A 398 10.94 -37.76 -21.60
CA ILE A 398 9.95 -38.72 -21.05
C ILE A 398 8.98 -39.21 -22.14
N THR A 399 8.58 -38.36 -23.08
CA THR A 399 7.63 -38.67 -24.17
C THR A 399 8.28 -38.89 -25.53
N GLY A 400 9.59 -38.71 -25.65
CA GLY A 400 10.33 -38.87 -26.91
C GLY A 400 10.12 -37.77 -27.96
N SER A 401 9.21 -36.82 -27.72
CA SER A 401 8.96 -35.62 -28.55
C SER A 401 8.54 -34.43 -27.67
N PRO A 402 8.78 -33.17 -28.09
CA PRO A 402 8.23 -32.00 -27.42
C PRO A 402 6.71 -31.92 -27.53
N PHE A 403 6.12 -31.06 -26.70
CA PHE A 403 4.70 -30.67 -26.74
C PHE A 403 4.53 -29.29 -27.37
N ASP A 404 3.44 -29.13 -28.11
CA ASP A 404 3.00 -27.90 -28.79
C ASP A 404 1.46 -27.91 -28.97
N GLY A 405 0.89 -26.83 -29.51
CA GLY A 405 -0.56 -26.71 -29.71
C GLY A 405 -1.35 -26.54 -28.41
N THR A 406 -2.62 -26.96 -28.41
CA THR A 406 -3.57 -26.69 -27.30
C THR A 406 -3.95 -27.94 -26.49
N THR A 407 -3.29 -29.07 -26.73
CA THR A 407 -3.62 -30.32 -26.02
C THR A 407 -2.75 -30.43 -24.79
N LEU A 408 -3.37 -30.61 -23.62
CA LEU A 408 -2.63 -30.81 -22.38
C LEU A 408 -1.62 -31.97 -22.52
N PRO A 409 -0.34 -31.75 -22.17
CA PRO A 409 0.64 -32.81 -22.07
C PRO A 409 0.11 -34.00 -21.26
N ASN A 410 0.27 -35.22 -21.78
CA ASN A 410 -0.24 -36.45 -21.19
C ASN A 410 -1.76 -36.44 -20.87
N ASN A 411 -2.54 -35.67 -21.62
CA ASN A 411 -3.98 -35.44 -21.40
C ASN A 411 -4.30 -34.92 -19.98
N GLY A 412 -3.39 -34.12 -19.39
CA GLY A 412 -3.55 -33.59 -18.03
C GLY A 412 -3.29 -34.60 -16.92
N ASN A 413 -2.77 -35.80 -17.23
CA ASN A 413 -2.35 -36.76 -16.21
C ASN A 413 -0.89 -36.51 -15.79
N PRO A 414 -0.49 -36.88 -14.56
CA PRO A 414 0.87 -36.70 -14.07
C PRO A 414 1.93 -37.33 -14.97
N ILE A 415 3.02 -36.60 -15.21
CA ILE A 415 4.25 -37.06 -15.86
C ILE A 415 5.31 -37.25 -14.77
N THR A 416 5.73 -38.49 -14.56
CA THR A 416 6.64 -38.87 -13.47
C THR A 416 8.06 -39.10 -13.98
N SER A 417 9.06 -38.48 -13.35
CA SER A 417 10.48 -38.78 -13.59
C SER A 417 10.91 -40.10 -12.95
N SER A 418 11.93 -40.75 -13.52
CA SER A 418 12.56 -41.95 -12.96
C SER A 418 13.63 -41.65 -11.90
N SER A 419 13.99 -40.38 -11.74
CA SER A 419 14.95 -39.87 -10.75
C SER A 419 14.35 -38.72 -9.95
N GLY A 420 14.98 -38.33 -8.84
CA GLY A 420 14.57 -37.15 -8.04
C GLY A 420 14.72 -35.79 -8.74
N ALA A 421 14.87 -35.76 -10.06
CA ALA A 421 14.96 -34.55 -10.87
C ALA A 421 14.14 -34.68 -12.16
N ILE A 422 13.52 -33.58 -12.58
CA ILE A 422 12.88 -33.41 -13.89
C ILE A 422 13.27 -32.03 -14.45
N THR A 423 13.56 -31.93 -15.74
CA THR A 423 13.94 -30.65 -16.37
C THR A 423 12.94 -30.28 -17.45
N ILE A 424 12.44 -29.06 -17.39
CA ILE A 424 11.50 -28.48 -18.34
C ILE A 424 12.25 -27.43 -19.17
N ARG A 425 12.03 -27.41 -20.49
CA ARG A 425 12.58 -26.40 -21.39
C ARG A 425 11.50 -25.82 -22.29
N GLN A 426 11.33 -24.51 -22.23
CA GLN A 426 10.53 -23.74 -23.18
C GLN A 426 11.42 -23.25 -24.32
N TYR A 427 10.99 -23.43 -25.56
CA TYR A 427 11.68 -22.94 -26.76
C TYR A 427 10.69 -22.28 -27.71
N THR A 428 10.88 -21.00 -28.03
CA THR A 428 9.98 -20.22 -28.89
C THR A 428 10.72 -19.51 -30.02
N ASP A 429 10.05 -19.28 -31.14
CA ASP A 429 10.59 -18.60 -32.32
C ASP A 429 10.29 -17.07 -32.32
N GLN A 430 10.30 -16.41 -33.49
CA GLN A 430 10.07 -14.97 -33.62
C GLN A 430 8.58 -14.59 -33.82
N GLY A 431 7.70 -15.60 -33.84
CA GLY A 431 6.34 -15.57 -34.34
C GLY A 431 5.26 -15.30 -33.30
N LEU A 432 4.16 -16.01 -33.40
CA LEU A 432 2.92 -15.75 -32.66
C LEU A 432 3.07 -16.20 -31.21
N THR A 433 2.78 -15.33 -30.25
CA THR A 433 2.69 -15.69 -28.84
C THR A 433 1.27 -16.07 -28.45
N ARG A 434 1.11 -16.88 -27.40
CA ARG A 434 -0.18 -17.35 -26.87
C ARG A 434 -0.12 -17.48 -25.33
N PRO A 435 -1.24 -17.79 -24.64
CA PRO A 435 -1.28 -17.84 -23.17
C PRO A 435 -0.36 -18.85 -22.48
N GLY A 436 0.27 -19.78 -23.23
CA GLY A 436 1.36 -20.59 -22.70
C GLY A 436 0.91 -21.75 -21.80
N PHE A 437 1.58 -21.97 -20.67
CA PHE A 437 1.30 -23.10 -19.80
C PHE A 437 1.39 -22.76 -18.31
N GLU A 438 0.57 -23.47 -17.54
CA GLU A 438 0.68 -23.63 -16.10
C GLU A 438 0.85 -25.12 -15.78
N LEU A 439 1.85 -25.47 -14.98
CA LEU A 439 2.00 -26.81 -14.43
C LEU A 439 2.24 -26.77 -12.92
N GLU A 440 1.81 -27.82 -12.23
CA GLU A 440 2.15 -28.08 -10.84
C GLU A 440 3.14 -29.25 -10.73
N TRP A 441 3.91 -29.33 -9.64
CA TRP A 441 4.74 -30.49 -9.35
C TRP A 441 4.63 -31.00 -7.91
N GLY A 442 5.02 -32.26 -7.72
CA GLY A 442 5.14 -32.92 -6.44
C GLY A 442 6.33 -33.87 -6.35
N ALA A 443 7.07 -33.80 -5.26
CA ALA A 443 8.20 -34.67 -4.97
C ALA A 443 7.75 -35.97 -4.27
N ASN A 444 8.26 -37.09 -4.74
CA ASN A 444 8.05 -38.41 -4.16
C ASN A 444 9.33 -38.91 -3.48
N PHE A 445 9.21 -39.67 -2.40
CA PHE A 445 10.34 -40.20 -1.62
C PHE A 445 10.20 -41.72 -1.44
N SER A 446 11.25 -42.48 -1.75
CA SER A 446 11.19 -43.95 -1.82
C SER A 446 11.43 -44.65 -0.48
N THR A 447 12.22 -44.08 0.44
CA THR A 447 12.44 -44.58 1.81
C THR A 447 13.12 -43.51 2.69
N GLY A 448 12.47 -43.04 3.76
CA GLY A 448 13.03 -42.17 4.79
C GLY A 448 11.93 -41.67 5.75
N THR A 449 12.17 -41.66 7.06
CA THR A 449 11.25 -40.97 8.00
C THR A 449 11.61 -39.50 8.06
N MET A 450 10.60 -38.63 7.97
CA MET A 450 10.74 -37.21 8.29
C MET A 450 11.51 -37.06 9.59
N THR A 451 12.52 -36.18 9.61
CA THR A 451 13.33 -35.95 10.82
C THR A 451 13.11 -34.50 11.26
N PRO A 452 12.20 -34.26 12.21
CA PRO A 452 11.93 -32.93 12.74
C PRO A 452 13.20 -32.33 13.35
N ASN A 453 13.53 -31.10 12.96
CA ASN A 453 14.62 -30.36 13.58
C ASN A 453 14.38 -28.87 13.44
N PHE A 454 14.90 -28.07 14.37
CA PHE A 454 14.83 -26.62 14.31
C PHE A 454 16.01 -25.95 15.00
N TYR A 455 16.16 -24.64 14.84
CA TYR A 455 17.05 -23.81 15.65
C TYR A 455 16.38 -22.48 16.00
N ALA A 456 16.98 -21.73 16.92
CA ALA A 456 16.55 -20.39 17.29
C ALA A 456 17.71 -19.40 17.05
N ASN A 457 17.40 -18.15 16.73
CA ASN A 457 18.39 -17.09 16.54
C ASN A 457 19.20 -16.81 17.81
N SER A 458 18.58 -16.96 18.99
CA SER A 458 19.23 -16.99 20.29
C SER A 458 18.58 -18.04 21.20
N ILE A 459 19.35 -18.50 22.19
CA ILE A 459 18.87 -19.38 23.28
C ILE A 459 18.85 -18.67 24.64
N ASN A 460 19.43 -17.47 24.73
CA ASN A 460 19.34 -16.60 25.90
C ASN A 460 18.84 -15.24 25.42
N THR A 461 17.75 -14.74 26.01
CA THR A 461 17.21 -13.42 25.67
C THR A 461 16.87 -12.67 26.94
N CYS A 462 17.12 -11.37 26.94
CA CYS A 462 16.65 -10.47 27.98
C CYS A 462 15.54 -9.51 27.50
N THR A 463 15.06 -9.70 26.27
CA THR A 463 13.91 -8.98 25.69
C THR A 463 12.67 -9.86 25.60
N GLY A 464 12.85 -11.18 25.58
CA GLY A 464 11.77 -12.16 25.39
C GLY A 464 11.51 -12.54 23.94
N ILE A 465 12.03 -11.79 22.96
CA ILE A 465 11.79 -12.04 21.54
C ILE A 465 12.81 -13.05 21.00
N ILE A 466 12.33 -14.12 20.35
CA ILE A 466 13.12 -15.18 19.72
C ILE A 466 12.54 -15.50 18.34
N GLU A 467 13.41 -15.68 17.36
CA GLU A 467 13.05 -16.18 16.03
C GLU A 467 13.43 -17.66 15.94
N PHE A 468 12.50 -18.50 15.54
CA PHE A 468 12.71 -19.92 15.31
C PHE A 468 12.80 -20.21 13.81
N SER A 469 13.57 -21.22 13.45
CA SER A 469 13.70 -21.68 12.08
C SER A 469 13.58 -23.20 12.00
N ASP A 470 12.67 -23.69 11.17
CA ASP A 470 12.55 -25.10 10.83
C ASP A 470 13.76 -25.54 9.98
N SER A 471 14.26 -26.73 10.28
CA SER A 471 15.31 -27.41 9.53
C SER A 471 14.98 -28.89 9.33
N THR A 472 13.70 -29.22 9.31
CA THR A 472 13.17 -30.58 9.16
C THR A 472 13.50 -31.13 7.78
N SER A 473 13.95 -32.39 7.71
CA SER A 473 14.20 -33.09 6.45
C SER A 473 12.95 -33.78 5.91
N HIS A 474 12.92 -34.10 4.61
CA HIS A 474 11.81 -34.78 3.92
C HIS A 474 10.51 -33.95 3.86
N CYS A 475 10.63 -32.64 3.66
CA CYS A 475 9.57 -31.73 3.23
C CYS A 475 8.27 -31.81 4.05
N PRO A 476 8.26 -31.26 5.28
CA PRO A 476 7.03 -31.02 5.99
C PRO A 476 6.16 -30.00 5.23
N TYR A 477 4.83 -30.18 5.28
CA TYR A 477 3.85 -29.21 4.78
C TYR A 477 2.97 -28.65 5.92
N SER A 478 3.20 -29.03 7.17
CA SER A 478 2.47 -28.55 8.33
C SER A 478 3.40 -28.49 9.53
N TRP A 479 3.30 -27.41 10.30
CA TRP A 479 4.06 -27.18 11.52
C TRP A 479 3.11 -26.87 12.67
N TYR A 480 3.48 -27.29 13.87
CA TYR A 480 2.86 -26.87 15.11
C TYR A 480 3.96 -26.71 16.15
N TRP A 481 4.14 -25.47 16.57
CA TRP A 481 5.05 -25.04 17.61
C TRP A 481 4.31 -24.92 18.92
N ASP A 482 4.92 -25.42 19.98
CA ASP A 482 4.59 -25.13 21.37
C ASP A 482 5.85 -24.54 22.00
N PHE A 483 5.77 -23.27 22.41
CA PHE A 483 6.91 -22.52 22.92
C PHE A 483 7.18 -22.77 24.40
N GLY A 484 6.32 -23.54 25.07
CA GLY A 484 6.45 -23.90 26.49
C GLY A 484 5.91 -22.87 27.47
N ASP A 485 5.30 -21.78 27.00
CA ASP A 485 4.68 -20.70 27.79
C ASP A 485 3.15 -20.65 27.65
N GLY A 486 2.57 -21.62 26.94
CA GLY A 486 1.14 -21.68 26.61
C GLY A 486 0.78 -21.09 25.24
N ASN A 487 1.72 -20.43 24.56
CA ASN A 487 1.55 -19.93 23.19
C ASN A 487 2.04 -20.93 22.16
N THR A 488 1.49 -20.84 20.94
CA THR A 488 1.73 -21.78 19.85
C THR A 488 1.88 -21.05 18.51
N SER A 489 2.43 -21.73 17.50
CA SER A 489 2.46 -21.24 16.11
C SER A 489 2.29 -22.38 15.11
N ILE A 490 1.77 -22.08 13.92
CA ILE A 490 1.67 -23.03 12.81
C ILE A 490 2.60 -22.71 11.64
N TYR A 491 3.36 -21.62 11.75
CA TYR A 491 4.31 -21.19 10.73
C TYR A 491 5.65 -21.93 10.87
N PRO A 492 6.39 -22.23 9.79
CA PRO A 492 7.68 -22.92 9.84
C PRO A 492 8.78 -22.13 10.55
N ASN A 493 8.78 -20.80 10.40
CA ASN A 493 9.82 -19.93 10.96
C ASN A 493 9.19 -18.80 11.81
N PRO A 494 8.60 -19.11 12.97
CA PRO A 494 7.87 -18.12 13.76
C PRO A 494 8.80 -17.21 14.58
N THR A 495 8.40 -15.95 14.74
CA THR A 495 8.93 -15.09 15.81
C THR A 495 7.99 -15.20 17.01
N HIS A 496 8.55 -15.44 18.20
CA HIS A 496 7.79 -15.58 19.45
C HIS A 496 8.28 -14.59 20.52
N ASN A 497 7.36 -14.07 21.32
CA ASN A 497 7.65 -13.13 22.41
C ASN A 497 7.26 -13.72 23.78
N TYR A 498 8.27 -14.08 24.56
CA TYR A 498 8.12 -14.53 25.95
C TYR A 498 7.95 -13.33 26.89
N THR A 499 6.82 -13.26 27.58
CA THR A 499 6.48 -12.13 28.48
C THR A 499 6.91 -12.33 29.94
N ALA A 500 7.49 -13.48 30.29
CA ALA A 500 7.94 -13.81 31.63
C ALA A 500 9.35 -14.40 31.63
N ASN A 501 10.06 -14.26 32.75
CA ASN A 501 11.36 -14.91 32.93
C ASN A 501 11.19 -16.40 33.18
N GLY A 502 12.09 -17.21 32.63
CA GLY A 502 12.06 -18.65 32.82
C GLY A 502 12.89 -19.45 31.81
N LEU A 503 12.96 -20.75 32.06
CA LEU A 503 13.46 -21.74 31.11
C LEU A 503 12.27 -22.38 30.39
N TYR A 504 12.27 -22.30 29.07
CA TYR A 504 11.18 -22.77 28.22
C TYR A 504 11.59 -23.99 27.41
N THR A 505 10.73 -25.01 27.41
CA THR A 505 10.88 -26.21 26.57
C THR A 505 10.10 -26.01 25.30
N VAL A 506 10.78 -26.10 24.15
CA VAL A 506 10.15 -25.85 22.84
C VAL A 506 9.93 -27.17 22.12
N LYS A 507 8.73 -27.35 21.59
CA LYS A 507 8.32 -28.51 20.80
C LYS A 507 7.90 -28.08 19.40
N LEU A 508 8.40 -28.79 18.41
CA LEU A 508 7.95 -28.69 17.02
C LEU A 508 7.35 -30.03 16.59
N VAL A 509 6.09 -30.01 16.15
CA VAL A 509 5.43 -31.12 15.46
C VAL A 509 5.34 -30.76 13.98
N VAL A 510 5.69 -31.69 13.11
CA VAL A 510 5.63 -31.51 11.67
C VAL A 510 4.91 -32.68 11.02
N SER A 511 4.25 -32.43 9.90
CA SER A 511 3.56 -33.45 9.12
C SER A 511 3.93 -33.36 7.64
N ASN A 512 4.06 -34.51 6.98
CA ASN A 512 4.19 -34.66 5.54
C ASN A 512 3.31 -35.81 5.05
N SER A 513 3.39 -36.15 3.75
CA SER A 513 2.59 -37.23 3.15
C SER A 513 2.89 -38.62 3.73
N SER A 514 4.05 -38.78 4.38
CA SER A 514 4.50 -40.02 5.02
C SER A 514 4.07 -40.14 6.49
N GLY A 515 3.54 -39.07 7.11
CA GLY A 515 3.03 -39.08 8.47
C GLY A 515 3.37 -37.82 9.28
N THR A 516 3.31 -37.95 10.60
CA THR A 516 3.60 -36.86 11.56
C THR A 516 4.71 -37.30 12.50
N ASP A 517 5.64 -36.39 12.80
CA ASP A 517 6.71 -36.61 13.77
C ASP A 517 6.98 -35.31 14.57
N SER A 518 7.71 -35.39 15.67
CA SER A 518 8.02 -34.21 16.50
C SER A 518 9.41 -34.24 17.12
N ILE A 519 9.94 -33.05 17.42
CA ILE A 519 11.15 -32.85 18.21
C ILE A 519 10.84 -31.95 19.41
N ILE A 520 11.44 -32.28 20.57
CA ILE A 520 11.35 -31.49 21.80
C ILE A 520 12.76 -31.11 22.23
N LYS A 521 13.00 -29.82 22.45
CA LYS A 521 14.23 -29.31 23.07
C LYS A 521 13.89 -28.78 24.46
N THR A 522 14.30 -29.52 25.49
CA THR A 522 14.05 -29.21 26.90
C THR A 522 14.91 -28.04 27.37
N ASN A 523 14.29 -27.07 28.09
CA ASN A 523 14.96 -25.87 28.60
C ASN A 523 15.79 -25.15 27.53
N TYR A 524 15.24 -25.04 26.31
CA TYR A 524 15.95 -24.57 25.15
C TYR A 524 16.13 -23.06 25.14
N ILE A 525 15.11 -22.31 25.57
CA ILE A 525 15.16 -20.85 25.65
C ILE A 525 15.20 -20.41 27.11
N ASN A 526 16.12 -19.50 27.42
CA ASN A 526 16.29 -18.90 28.73
C ASN A 526 15.98 -17.41 28.66
N VAL A 527 14.87 -16.99 29.26
CA VAL A 527 14.41 -15.59 29.27
C VAL A 527 14.77 -14.96 30.61
N ASN A 528 15.60 -13.92 30.57
CA ASN A 528 16.08 -13.16 31.73
C ASN A 528 15.96 -11.66 31.50
N MET A 529 14.73 -11.16 31.46
CA MET A 529 14.41 -9.74 31.47
C MET A 529 14.78 -9.10 32.83
N PRO A 530 15.36 -7.88 32.84
CA PRO A 530 15.59 -7.14 34.07
C PRO A 530 14.27 -6.85 34.80
N PRO A 531 14.25 -6.91 36.14
CA PRO A 531 13.07 -6.53 36.90
C PRO A 531 12.76 -5.03 36.75
N ALA A 532 11.47 -4.69 36.70
CA ALA A 532 11.05 -3.29 36.69
C ALA A 532 11.60 -2.56 37.93
N PRO A 533 12.07 -1.30 37.78
CA PRO A 533 12.43 -0.49 38.95
C PRO A 533 11.18 -0.19 39.78
N THR A 534 11.38 0.23 41.02
CA THR A 534 10.32 0.75 41.88
C THR A 534 10.39 2.27 41.92
N ALA A 535 9.39 2.94 41.36
CA ALA A 535 9.23 4.37 41.41
C ALA A 535 8.61 4.80 42.75
N THR A 536 9.01 5.98 43.22
CA THR A 536 8.43 6.63 44.40
C THR A 536 7.80 7.95 43.97
N ASN A 537 6.50 8.07 44.21
CA ASN A 537 5.72 9.27 43.96
C ASN A 537 6.14 10.38 44.93
N ASN A 538 5.92 11.63 44.52
CA ASN A 538 6.11 12.78 45.40
C ASN A 538 5.10 13.87 45.06
N ASP A 539 4.84 14.77 46.01
CA ASP A 539 3.84 15.81 45.89
C ASP A 539 4.38 17.17 46.34
N ARG A 540 3.68 18.23 45.92
CA ARG A 540 3.93 19.59 46.36
C ARG A 540 2.67 20.44 46.30
N CYS A 541 2.75 21.60 46.92
CA CYS A 541 1.68 22.59 46.91
C CYS A 541 1.96 23.73 45.91
N GLY A 542 0.96 24.02 45.07
CA GLY A 542 1.03 25.01 44.01
C GLY A 542 2.06 24.69 42.92
N ASN A 543 2.10 25.54 41.90
CA ASN A 543 2.85 25.28 40.68
C ASN A 543 4.37 25.20 40.91
N GLY A 544 5.02 24.23 40.26
CA GLY A 544 6.45 24.16 40.05
C GLY A 544 6.98 22.71 39.99
N SER A 545 8.29 22.53 40.14
CA SER A 545 8.97 21.21 40.06
C SER A 545 8.75 20.31 41.27
N VAL A 546 8.74 18.99 41.03
CA VAL A 546 8.71 17.89 42.01
C VAL A 546 9.96 17.03 41.81
N VAL A 547 10.55 16.49 42.89
CA VAL A 547 11.65 15.51 42.79
C VAL A 547 11.10 14.11 42.99
N LEU A 548 11.15 13.28 41.97
CA LEU A 548 10.79 11.88 41.99
C LEU A 548 12.03 11.02 42.20
N THR A 549 11.86 9.86 42.82
CA THR A 549 12.97 8.91 43.05
C THR A 549 12.60 7.51 42.60
N ALA A 550 13.59 6.71 42.23
CA ALA A 550 13.40 5.32 41.86
C ALA A 550 14.57 4.44 42.34
N SER A 551 14.28 3.17 42.61
CA SER A 551 15.27 2.15 42.94
C SER A 551 15.13 0.95 41.99
N GLY A 552 16.24 0.49 41.43
CA GLY A 552 16.29 -0.66 40.54
C GLY A 552 17.74 -1.09 40.28
N ASN A 553 17.90 -2.11 39.45
CA ASN A 553 19.22 -2.54 38.97
C ASN A 553 19.60 -1.76 37.70
N GLY A 554 20.89 -1.75 37.37
CA GLY A 554 21.37 -1.10 36.15
C GLY A 554 21.23 0.42 36.14
N THR A 555 21.14 0.97 34.94
CA THR A 555 20.93 2.41 34.72
C THR A 555 19.44 2.70 34.68
N LEU A 556 18.98 3.68 35.47
CA LEU A 556 17.58 4.09 35.47
C LEU A 556 17.35 5.22 34.46
N GLN A 557 16.40 5.07 33.55
CA GLN A 557 16.02 6.07 32.56
C GLN A 557 14.58 6.51 32.78
N TRP A 558 14.35 7.83 32.80
CA TRP A 558 13.04 8.45 33.02
C TRP A 558 12.40 8.90 31.71
N PHE A 559 11.08 8.77 31.59
CA PHE A 559 10.31 9.02 30.37
C PHE A 559 9.02 9.78 30.62
N ASP A 560 8.52 10.45 29.58
CA ASP A 560 7.23 11.15 29.54
C ASP A 560 6.03 10.25 29.14
N GLN A 561 6.29 9.03 28.67
CA GLN A 561 5.25 8.07 28.25
C GLN A 561 5.52 6.66 28.79
N ILE A 562 4.49 5.81 28.85
CA ILE A 562 4.62 4.42 29.32
C ILE A 562 5.24 3.49 28.27
N ILE A 563 5.10 3.80 26.99
CA ILE A 563 5.72 3.12 25.84
C ILE A 563 6.20 4.23 24.90
N GLY A 564 7.40 4.08 24.30
CA GLY A 564 7.99 5.14 23.46
C GLY A 564 8.43 6.35 24.28
N GLY A 565 8.16 7.57 23.80
CA GLY A 565 8.45 8.82 24.51
C GLY A 565 9.93 9.22 24.53
N ASN A 566 10.20 10.39 25.13
CA ASN A 566 11.54 10.94 25.24
C ASN A 566 12.18 10.56 26.58
N ILE A 567 13.49 10.30 26.56
CA ILE A 567 14.28 10.20 27.79
C ILE A 567 14.37 11.62 28.40
N LEU A 568 13.89 11.77 29.63
CA LEU A 568 13.87 13.02 30.36
C LEU A 568 15.10 13.19 31.25
N ASP A 569 15.55 12.10 31.90
CA ASP A 569 16.67 12.10 32.82
C ASP A 569 17.20 10.67 33.05
N THR A 570 18.39 10.55 33.65
CA THR A 570 19.00 9.27 34.02
C THR A 570 19.48 9.27 35.46
N GLY A 571 19.21 8.20 36.20
CA GLY A 571 19.62 8.02 37.59
C GLY A 571 18.46 7.77 38.55
N SER A 572 18.78 7.66 39.83
CA SER A 572 17.82 7.34 40.90
C SER A 572 16.90 8.50 41.28
N THR A 573 17.12 9.70 40.73
CA THR A 573 16.33 10.89 41.02
C THR A 573 16.03 11.63 39.72
N PHE A 574 14.81 12.15 39.58
CA PHE A 574 14.40 12.99 38.47
C PHE A 574 13.68 14.24 39.00
N THR A 575 14.11 15.42 38.58
CA THR A 575 13.42 16.68 38.92
C THR A 575 12.55 17.11 37.74
N THR A 576 11.24 17.17 37.94
CA THR A 576 10.30 17.53 36.87
C THR A 576 10.49 18.99 36.43
N PRO A 577 10.07 19.35 35.20
CA PRO A 577 9.78 20.74 34.85
C PRO A 577 8.75 21.38 35.79
N ASN A 578 8.53 22.69 35.68
CA ASN A 578 7.49 23.37 36.46
C ASN A 578 6.10 22.86 36.04
N LEU A 579 5.38 22.22 36.96
CA LEU A 579 4.05 21.67 36.71
C LEU A 579 2.96 22.60 37.27
N SER A 580 1.79 22.59 36.63
CA SER A 580 0.57 23.26 37.13
C SER A 580 -0.55 22.27 37.48
N SER A 581 -0.35 20.99 37.19
CA SER A 581 -1.27 19.89 37.47
C SER A 581 -0.50 18.59 37.72
N THR A 582 -1.16 17.62 38.34
CA THR A 582 -0.60 16.27 38.52
C THR A 582 -0.19 15.67 37.19
N THR A 583 1.05 15.17 37.11
CA THR A 583 1.66 14.63 35.89
C THR A 583 2.28 13.27 36.17
N TYR A 584 2.22 12.39 35.16
CA TYR A 584 2.75 11.03 35.23
C TYR A 584 4.08 10.95 34.49
N TYR A 585 5.03 10.26 35.09
CA TYR A 585 6.34 9.94 34.54
C TYR A 585 6.60 8.46 34.69
N TYR A 586 7.58 7.95 33.96
CA TYR A 586 7.85 6.53 33.88
C TYR A 586 9.34 6.26 34.00
N VAL A 587 9.73 5.17 34.65
CA VAL A 587 11.13 4.83 34.85
C VAL A 587 11.38 3.36 34.52
N GLN A 588 12.50 3.08 33.84
CA GLN A 588 12.92 1.75 33.41
C GLN A 588 14.37 1.49 33.84
N SER A 589 14.66 0.23 34.18
CA SER A 589 16.00 -0.27 34.41
C SER A 589 16.60 -0.74 33.09
N VAL A 590 17.84 -0.33 32.82
CA VAL A 590 18.63 -0.76 31.66
C VAL A 590 19.89 -1.46 32.15
N ASP A 591 20.01 -2.74 31.81
CA ASP A 591 21.20 -3.55 32.07
C ASP A 591 21.96 -3.77 30.76
N TYR A 592 23.25 -3.45 30.77
CA TYR A 592 24.15 -3.70 29.64
C TYR A 592 24.87 -5.03 29.84
N GLY A 593 24.71 -5.94 28.89
CA GLY A 593 25.41 -7.21 28.87
C GLY A 593 26.93 -7.06 28.79
N SER A 594 27.62 -8.20 28.88
CA SER A 594 29.07 -8.27 28.66
C SER A 594 29.43 -7.79 27.26
N SER A 595 30.50 -7.00 27.15
CA SER A 595 31.00 -6.57 25.85
C SER A 595 31.46 -7.76 25.00
N SER A 596 31.09 -7.75 23.73
CA SER A 596 31.56 -8.64 22.68
C SER A 596 32.27 -7.83 21.59
N TYR A 597 33.31 -8.41 20.99
CA TYR A 597 34.16 -7.75 20.00
C TYR A 597 34.10 -8.50 18.67
N GLY A 598 34.09 -7.78 17.55
CA GLY A 598 34.09 -8.41 16.23
C GLY A 598 34.09 -7.41 15.07
N GLY A 599 33.92 -7.92 13.84
CA GLY A 599 34.11 -7.13 12.62
C GLY A 599 35.51 -7.32 12.03
N GLU A 600 35.85 -6.51 11.02
CA GLU A 600 37.19 -6.55 10.44
C GLU A 600 38.22 -5.98 11.41
N THR A 601 39.43 -6.54 11.38
CA THR A 601 40.56 -6.05 12.18
C THR A 601 41.45 -5.14 11.34
N TYR A 602 42.01 -4.10 11.96
CA TYR A 602 42.91 -3.20 11.26
C TYR A 602 44.16 -3.94 10.76
N ASN A 603 44.47 -3.80 9.46
CA ASN A 603 45.68 -4.33 8.84
C ASN A 603 46.33 -3.29 7.92
N SER A 604 47.48 -2.77 8.33
CA SER A 604 48.23 -1.72 7.62
C SER A 604 48.73 -2.11 6.23
N SER A 605 48.73 -3.40 5.88
CA SER A 605 49.28 -3.90 4.61
C SER A 605 48.25 -3.96 3.48
N ASN A 606 46.95 -3.84 3.80
CA ASN A 606 45.85 -4.14 2.88
C ASN A 606 44.93 -2.94 2.63
N GLY A 607 45.40 -1.71 2.82
CA GLY A 607 44.55 -0.52 2.75
C GLY A 607 45.29 0.80 2.55
N ALA A 608 44.54 1.90 2.58
CA ALA A 608 45.07 3.26 2.49
C ALA A 608 44.15 4.26 3.21
N ASN A 609 44.71 5.43 3.57
CA ASN A 609 43.91 6.53 4.10
C ASN A 609 43.01 7.12 3.02
N PHE A 610 41.72 7.20 3.33
CA PHE A 610 40.71 7.77 2.43
C PHE A 610 40.43 9.22 2.80
N SER A 611 40.71 10.14 1.89
CA SER A 611 40.55 11.59 2.08
C SER A 611 39.64 12.26 1.05
N SER A 612 39.05 11.47 0.13
CA SER A 612 38.15 11.98 -0.90
C SER A 612 36.88 12.59 -0.28
N PRO A 613 36.29 13.65 -0.88
CA PRO A 613 35.06 14.31 -0.44
C PRO A 613 33.81 13.45 -0.71
N SER A 614 33.78 12.19 -0.29
CA SER A 614 32.65 11.27 -0.43
C SER A 614 32.35 10.54 0.88
N THR A 615 31.06 10.39 1.15
CA THR A 615 30.54 9.67 2.32
C THR A 615 30.51 8.17 2.03
N HIS A 616 31.02 7.38 2.96
CA HIS A 616 30.99 5.92 2.87
C HIS A 616 30.60 5.30 4.21
N TYR A 617 30.04 4.10 4.13
CA TYR A 617 29.42 3.44 5.27
C TYR A 617 29.49 1.91 5.15
N LEU A 618 29.32 1.27 6.31
CA LEU A 618 29.09 -0.17 6.46
C LEU A 618 27.60 -0.43 6.65
N PHE A 619 27.07 -1.43 5.96
CA PHE A 619 25.73 -1.95 6.20
C PHE A 619 25.77 -3.05 7.23
N PHE A 620 24.78 -3.10 8.13
CA PHE A 620 24.68 -4.14 9.12
C PHE A 620 23.24 -4.39 9.57
N ASP A 621 23.01 -5.59 10.08
CA ASP A 621 21.75 -6.03 10.66
C ASP A 621 21.92 -6.25 12.17
N VAL A 622 20.87 -6.01 12.94
CA VAL A 622 20.82 -6.13 14.40
C VAL A 622 19.64 -7.03 14.78
N SER A 623 19.90 -8.11 15.53
CA SER A 623 18.88 -9.12 15.90
C SER A 623 18.22 -8.89 17.26
N SER A 624 18.88 -8.16 18.16
CA SER A 624 18.39 -7.80 19.51
C SER A 624 18.88 -6.38 19.84
N PRO A 625 18.22 -5.57 20.70
CA PRO A 625 18.73 -4.26 21.08
C PRO A 625 20.17 -4.33 21.56
N ILE A 626 21.04 -3.49 21.01
CA ILE A 626 22.46 -3.41 21.38
C ILE A 626 22.88 -1.98 21.67
N LEU A 627 23.98 -1.86 22.41
CA LEU A 627 24.78 -0.66 22.52
C LEU A 627 26.05 -0.87 21.71
N LEU A 628 26.20 -0.14 20.61
CA LEU A 628 27.49 -0.02 19.92
C LEU A 628 28.36 0.93 20.74
N LYS A 629 29.14 0.36 21.67
CA LYS A 629 29.96 1.11 22.62
C LYS A 629 31.10 1.80 21.93
N THR A 630 31.96 1.02 21.27
CA THR A 630 33.19 1.54 20.69
C THR A 630 33.52 0.87 19.37
N VAL A 631 34.31 1.56 18.56
CA VAL A 631 34.92 1.00 17.34
C VAL A 631 36.39 1.43 17.29
N GLU A 632 37.24 0.64 16.67
CA GLU A 632 38.60 1.02 16.33
C GLU A 632 38.63 1.78 14.99
N VAL A 633 39.39 2.86 14.96
CA VAL A 633 39.61 3.70 13.77
C VAL A 633 41.08 4.02 13.66
N THR A 634 41.59 4.16 12.44
CA THR A 634 42.96 4.64 12.18
C THR A 634 42.89 5.93 11.38
N ALA A 635 43.30 7.05 11.96
CA ALA A 635 43.24 8.36 11.33
C ALA A 635 44.62 8.85 10.84
N SER A 636 44.60 9.68 9.80
CA SER A 636 45.74 10.47 9.33
C SER A 636 45.50 11.94 9.64
N GLY A 637 46.11 12.38 10.74
CA GLY A 637 45.91 13.68 11.37
C GLY A 637 44.78 13.67 12.39
N ALA A 638 45.05 14.26 13.56
CA ALA A 638 44.04 14.43 14.60
C ALA A 638 42.95 15.44 14.16
N GLY A 639 41.70 15.18 14.51
CA GLY A 639 40.61 16.11 14.22
C GLY A 639 39.21 15.61 14.56
N ASN A 640 38.25 16.53 14.52
CA ASN A 640 36.85 16.20 14.74
C ASN A 640 36.27 15.46 13.52
N ARG A 641 35.56 14.36 13.77
CA ARG A 641 34.87 13.55 12.78
C ARG A 641 33.46 13.26 13.28
N THR A 642 32.48 13.50 12.42
CA THR A 642 31.08 13.18 12.68
C THR A 642 30.79 11.79 12.14
N ILE A 643 30.27 10.93 13.01
CA ILE A 643 29.88 9.56 12.70
C ILE A 643 28.39 9.47 12.94
N GLU A 644 27.68 8.88 11.99
CA GLU A 644 26.22 8.77 12.02
C GLU A 644 25.77 7.33 11.98
N LEU A 645 24.74 7.03 12.76
CA LEU A 645 23.91 5.86 12.60
C LEU A 645 22.70 6.25 11.75
N GLN A 646 22.48 5.56 10.64
CA GLN A 646 21.31 5.78 9.79
C GLN A 646 20.47 4.50 9.65
N ASP A 647 19.17 4.67 9.41
CA ASP A 647 18.25 3.59 9.06
C ASP A 647 18.47 3.05 7.63
N ASN A 648 17.65 2.08 7.21
CA ASN A 648 17.70 1.49 5.87
C ASN A 648 17.42 2.51 4.74
N PHE A 649 16.69 3.59 5.02
CA PHE A 649 16.37 4.63 4.04
C PHE A 649 17.46 5.72 3.97
N GLY A 650 18.39 5.74 4.93
CA GLY A 650 19.46 6.73 5.04
C GLY A 650 19.10 7.94 5.90
N ASN A 651 18.04 7.86 6.70
CA ASN A 651 17.74 8.89 7.70
C ASN A 651 18.65 8.72 8.92
N THR A 652 19.25 9.81 9.38
CA THR A 652 20.11 9.81 10.58
C THR A 652 19.28 9.61 11.84
N LEU A 653 19.56 8.52 12.55
CA LEU A 653 18.96 8.18 13.84
C LEU A 653 19.74 8.81 14.99
N GLN A 654 21.07 8.70 14.95
CA GLN A 654 21.98 9.23 15.96
C GLN A 654 23.26 9.76 15.29
N SER A 655 23.87 10.78 15.88
CA SER A 655 25.09 11.42 15.35
C SER A 655 26.00 11.89 16.47
N HIS A 656 27.29 11.58 16.37
CA HIS A 656 28.31 12.01 17.32
C HIS A 656 29.52 12.61 16.60
N THR A 657 29.98 13.75 17.11
CA THR A 657 31.23 14.38 16.66
C THR A 657 32.32 14.14 17.68
N ILE A 658 33.33 13.37 17.28
CA ILE A 658 34.40 12.89 18.16
C ILE A 658 35.73 13.45 17.66
N ASN A 659 36.57 13.92 18.58
CA ASN A 659 37.96 14.24 18.25
C ASN A 659 38.77 12.95 18.19
N ILE A 660 39.15 12.54 16.98
CA ILE A 660 39.92 11.32 16.75
C ILE A 660 41.41 11.71 16.69
N PRO A 661 42.29 11.11 17.52
CA PRO A 661 43.73 11.37 17.47
C PRO A 661 44.37 10.80 16.20
N ASP A 662 45.58 11.27 15.87
CA ASP A 662 46.38 10.71 14.76
C ASP A 662 46.82 9.27 15.10
N GLY A 663 46.74 8.36 14.12
CA GLY A 663 47.01 6.93 14.29
C GLY A 663 45.78 6.10 14.69
N THR A 664 46.03 4.86 15.15
CA THR A 664 44.99 3.91 15.56
C THR A 664 44.48 4.24 16.97
N SER A 665 43.16 4.32 17.13
CA SER A 665 42.51 4.58 18.41
C SER A 665 41.13 3.93 18.47
N ARG A 666 40.68 3.58 19.68
CA ARG A 666 39.32 3.12 19.95
C ARG A 666 38.47 4.30 20.40
N ILE A 667 37.39 4.57 19.67
CA ILE A 667 36.51 5.72 19.89
C ILE A 667 35.18 5.28 20.49
N ASN A 668 34.65 6.07 21.43
CA ASN A 668 33.35 5.81 22.05
C ASN A 668 32.23 6.37 21.18
N LEU A 669 31.33 5.50 20.72
CA LEU A 669 30.09 5.86 20.04
C LEU A 669 28.93 5.88 21.03
N ASN A 670 28.68 4.77 21.74
CA ASN A 670 27.50 4.58 22.60
C ASN A 670 26.16 4.78 21.86
N PHE A 671 26.06 4.27 20.63
CA PHE A 671 24.78 4.26 19.92
C PHE A 671 23.89 3.12 20.42
N ASP A 672 22.71 3.44 20.93
CA ASP A 672 21.66 2.46 21.24
C ASP A 672 20.92 2.09 19.94
N ILE A 673 20.92 0.81 19.56
CA ILE A 673 20.38 0.35 18.27
C ILE A 673 19.35 -0.73 18.54
N ASP A 674 18.11 -0.48 18.15
CA ASP A 674 17.02 -1.46 18.21
C ASP A 674 17.12 -2.46 17.03
N PRO A 675 16.49 -3.64 17.11
CA PRO A 675 16.51 -4.65 16.05
C PRO A 675 16.09 -4.09 14.69
N GLY A 676 16.73 -4.55 13.63
CA GLY A 676 16.44 -4.10 12.27
C GLY A 676 17.53 -4.48 11.28
N VAL A 677 17.26 -4.25 9.99
CA VAL A 677 18.13 -4.65 8.88
C VAL A 677 18.61 -3.46 8.08
N ASN A 678 19.76 -3.60 7.41
CA ASN A 678 20.38 -2.61 6.54
C ASN A 678 20.63 -1.24 7.20
N TYR A 679 20.89 -1.19 8.51
CA TYR A 679 21.41 0.00 9.16
C TYR A 679 22.76 0.40 8.54
N ARG A 680 23.09 1.68 8.62
CA ARG A 680 24.33 2.23 8.06
C ARG A 680 25.15 2.91 9.15
N LEU A 681 26.40 2.49 9.33
CA LEU A 681 27.37 3.22 10.15
C LEU A 681 28.22 4.07 9.22
N VAL A 682 28.02 5.38 9.30
CA VAL A 682 28.44 6.34 8.27
C VAL A 682 29.63 7.16 8.75
N GLY A 683 30.69 7.15 7.94
CA GLY A 683 31.85 8.02 8.12
C GLY A 683 31.65 9.40 7.47
N PRO A 684 32.42 10.41 7.88
CA PRO A 684 32.27 11.77 7.36
C PRO A 684 32.73 11.87 5.90
N SER A 685 32.25 12.91 5.20
CA SER A 685 32.53 13.12 3.77
C SER A 685 34.00 13.38 3.44
N SER A 686 34.88 13.69 4.40
CA SER A 686 36.33 13.77 4.18
C SER A 686 37.06 13.17 5.39
N PRO A 687 37.12 11.84 5.47
CA PRO A 687 37.37 11.19 6.75
C PRO A 687 38.83 11.25 7.18
N ASN A 688 39.78 11.22 6.24
CA ASN A 688 41.18 10.92 6.54
C ASN A 688 41.31 9.69 7.44
N LEU A 689 40.42 8.71 7.26
CA LEU A 689 40.41 7.45 7.99
C LEU A 689 40.88 6.33 7.07
N PHE A 690 41.52 5.33 7.66
CA PHE A 690 42.01 4.17 6.94
C PHE A 690 40.85 3.31 6.44
N ARG A 691 40.99 2.81 5.21
CA ARG A 691 40.06 1.89 4.55
C ARG A 691 40.84 0.67 4.07
N ASN A 692 40.33 -0.53 4.31
CA ASN A 692 40.86 -1.75 3.70
C ASN A 692 40.38 -1.84 2.24
N ASN A 693 41.29 -2.22 1.34
CA ASN A 693 41.07 -2.24 -0.11
C ASN A 693 41.01 -3.66 -0.72
N SER A 694 41.25 -4.70 0.08
CA SER A 694 41.15 -6.10 -0.37
C SER A 694 40.93 -7.07 0.80
N ASN A 695 40.56 -8.31 0.47
CA ASN A 695 40.41 -9.45 1.39
C ASN A 695 39.32 -9.30 2.47
N CYS A 696 38.23 -8.59 2.18
CA CYS A 696 37.11 -8.47 3.10
C CYS A 696 36.13 -9.64 2.90
N ASN A 697 35.76 -10.31 4.00
CA ASN A 697 34.91 -11.50 4.01
C ASN A 697 33.59 -11.19 4.70
N TYR A 698 32.75 -10.41 4.04
CA TYR A 698 31.39 -10.21 4.51
C TYR A 698 30.56 -11.53 4.42
N PRO A 699 29.65 -11.80 5.37
CA PRO A 699 29.32 -10.94 6.50
C PRO A 699 30.17 -11.21 7.75
N TYR A 700 30.37 -10.18 8.60
CA TYR A 700 31.03 -10.32 9.90
C TYR A 700 29.98 -10.43 11.00
N ASN A 701 29.86 -11.61 11.59
CA ASN A 701 28.97 -11.87 12.72
C ASN A 701 29.66 -11.52 14.05
N ILE A 702 28.99 -10.73 14.88
CA ILE A 702 29.43 -10.36 16.22
C ILE A 702 28.41 -10.90 17.22
N ALA A 703 28.79 -11.99 17.91
CA ALA A 703 28.01 -12.65 18.96
C ALA A 703 26.56 -13.03 18.56
N ASN A 704 26.26 -13.24 17.27
CA ASN A 704 24.91 -13.41 16.72
C ASN A 704 23.95 -12.23 16.96
N LEU A 705 24.45 -11.08 17.40
CA LEU A 705 23.68 -9.87 17.66
C LEU A 705 23.76 -8.87 16.51
N VAL A 706 24.95 -8.75 15.89
CA VAL A 706 25.20 -7.87 14.76
C VAL A 706 25.79 -8.67 13.62
N ASN A 707 25.32 -8.41 12.40
CA ASN A 707 25.90 -8.94 11.19
C ASN A 707 26.28 -7.79 10.26
N ILE A 708 27.57 -7.49 10.10
CA ILE A 708 28.02 -6.47 9.15
C ILE A 708 27.99 -7.11 7.76
N THR A 709 27.07 -6.67 6.90
CA THR A 709 26.69 -7.42 5.69
C THR A 709 27.43 -6.99 4.44
N LYS A 710 27.81 -5.72 4.30
CA LYS A 710 28.52 -5.16 3.12
C LYS A 710 28.97 -3.72 3.38
N SER A 711 29.53 -3.09 2.36
CA SER A 711 29.84 -1.65 2.36
C SER A 711 29.22 -0.89 1.17
N SER A 712 29.25 0.44 1.25
CA SER A 712 28.73 1.38 0.23
C SER A 712 29.43 1.39 -1.14
N ALA A 713 30.36 0.48 -1.44
CA ALA A 713 31.08 0.48 -2.71
C ALA A 713 30.20 -0.04 -3.89
N THR A 714 30.19 0.69 -5.02
CA THR A 714 29.28 0.47 -6.17
C THR A 714 29.73 -0.58 -7.19
N SER A 715 30.92 -1.18 -7.03
CA SER A 715 31.42 -2.27 -7.88
C SER A 715 31.79 -3.49 -7.04
N ASN A 716 30.97 -4.54 -7.10
CA ASN A 716 31.12 -5.89 -6.49
C ASN A 716 31.65 -5.94 -5.02
N PRO A 717 30.78 -6.18 -4.01
CA PRO A 717 30.99 -5.78 -2.61
C PRO A 717 31.81 -6.76 -1.74
N THR A 718 33.01 -7.16 -2.16
CA THR A 718 33.93 -7.97 -1.32
C THR A 718 35.33 -7.37 -1.16
N GLY A 719 35.59 -6.20 -1.77
CA GLY A 719 36.91 -5.59 -1.76
C GLY A 719 37.19 -4.60 -0.63
N TYR A 720 36.18 -3.86 -0.13
CA TYR A 720 36.42 -2.70 0.73
C TYR A 720 35.71 -2.78 2.08
N TYR A 721 36.43 -2.43 3.15
CA TYR A 721 35.90 -2.25 4.50
C TYR A 721 36.23 -0.84 5.00
N TYR A 722 35.20 -0.05 5.31
CA TYR A 722 35.30 1.37 5.57
C TYR A 722 35.35 1.67 7.08
N TYR A 723 36.51 2.20 7.50
CA TYR A 723 36.80 2.99 8.70
C TYR A 723 36.63 2.36 10.09
N PHE A 724 35.56 1.59 10.32
CA PHE A 724 35.12 1.19 11.66
C PHE A 724 35.43 -0.28 11.94
N TYR A 725 36.59 -0.52 12.52
CA TYR A 725 37.15 -1.84 12.81
C TYR A 725 36.80 -2.30 14.23
N ASP A 726 36.90 -3.60 14.48
CA ASP A 726 36.83 -4.24 15.81
C ASP A 726 35.77 -3.62 16.76
N TRP A 727 34.50 -3.72 16.35
CA TRP A 727 33.35 -3.17 17.05
C TRP A 727 33.20 -3.84 18.41
N GLU A 728 33.07 -3.02 19.46
CA GLU A 728 32.64 -3.44 20.77
C GLU A 728 31.14 -3.18 20.91
N ILE A 729 30.38 -4.26 21.05
CA ILE A 729 28.93 -4.21 21.28
C ILE A 729 28.58 -4.82 22.63
N ALA A 730 27.45 -4.42 23.20
CA ALA A 730 26.82 -5.12 24.31
C ALA A 730 25.32 -5.24 24.06
N GLU A 731 24.72 -6.38 24.39
CA GLU A 731 23.26 -6.51 24.40
C GLU A 731 22.66 -5.56 25.45
N VAL A 732 21.52 -4.93 25.12
CA VAL A 732 20.81 -3.99 25.99
C VAL A 732 19.52 -4.63 26.47
N CYS A 733 19.46 -4.87 27.77
CA CYS A 733 18.32 -5.47 28.43
C CYS A 733 17.52 -4.37 29.13
N LYS A 734 16.24 -4.22 28.77
CA LYS A 734 15.37 -3.16 29.29
C LYS A 734 14.21 -3.79 30.08
N SER A 735 13.98 -3.34 31.31
CA SER A 735 12.83 -3.80 32.11
C SER A 735 11.50 -3.22 31.62
N PRO A 736 10.32 -3.70 32.05
CA PRO A 736 9.11 -2.88 31.98
C PRO A 736 9.27 -1.55 32.72
N ARG A 737 8.52 -0.51 32.31
CA ARG A 737 8.47 0.78 33.01
C ARG A 737 7.56 0.72 34.23
N ASP A 738 7.98 1.35 35.33
CA ASP A 738 7.12 1.64 36.48
C ASP A 738 6.65 3.10 36.45
N THR A 739 5.51 3.39 37.08
CA THR A 739 4.87 4.72 37.04
C THR A 739 5.23 5.54 38.27
N ALA A 740 5.71 6.76 38.06
CA ALA A 740 5.93 7.77 39.08
C ALA A 740 4.96 8.94 38.91
N ILE A 741 4.29 9.35 39.98
CA ILE A 741 3.29 10.40 39.98
C ILE A 741 3.87 11.63 40.68
N ALA A 742 3.96 12.75 39.95
CA ALA A 742 4.26 14.07 40.50
C ALA A 742 2.95 14.82 40.74
N THR A 743 2.51 14.88 42.00
CA THR A 743 1.20 15.44 42.37
C THR A 743 1.31 16.94 42.67
N ILE A 744 0.45 17.75 42.03
CA ILE A 744 0.30 19.19 42.34
C ILE A 744 -0.99 19.39 43.13
N ASN A 745 -0.82 19.61 44.43
CA ASN A 745 -1.91 19.90 45.35
C ASN A 745 -2.26 21.40 45.29
N SER A 746 -3.55 21.70 45.24
CA SER A 746 -4.04 23.09 45.23
C SER A 746 -4.18 23.64 46.66
N TYR A 747 -3.87 24.92 46.84
CA TYR A 747 -4.21 25.64 48.07
C TYR A 747 -5.75 25.66 48.24
N PRO A 748 -6.26 25.72 49.49
CA PRO A 748 -7.69 25.90 49.70
C PRO A 748 -8.08 27.30 49.18
N THR A 749 -9.30 27.47 48.68
CA THR A 749 -9.84 28.80 48.38
C THR A 749 -11.03 29.04 49.28
N ALA A 750 -10.88 29.90 50.28
CA ALA A 750 -11.97 30.31 51.15
C ALA A 750 -12.98 31.17 50.38
N ASP A 751 -14.26 30.83 50.47
CA ASP A 751 -15.37 31.65 49.97
C ASP A 751 -16.67 31.27 50.68
N PHE A 752 -17.62 32.19 50.78
CA PHE A 752 -18.91 31.91 51.39
C PHE A 752 -20.04 32.82 50.92
N SER A 753 -21.27 32.38 51.20
CA SER A 753 -22.48 33.20 51.09
C SER A 753 -23.25 33.22 52.41
N THR A 754 -24.12 34.21 52.58
CA THR A 754 -24.94 34.36 53.78
C THR A 754 -26.42 34.54 53.47
N ILE A 755 -27.26 34.05 54.38
CA ILE A 755 -28.71 34.30 54.38
C ILE A 755 -29.04 34.96 55.72
N ILE A 756 -29.49 36.22 55.67
CA ILE A 756 -29.76 37.03 56.86
C ILE A 756 -31.26 37.05 57.12
N ASN A 757 -31.67 36.65 58.33
CA ASN A 757 -33.04 36.75 58.81
C ASN A 757 -33.06 37.44 60.19
N ASN A 758 -33.23 38.77 60.18
CA ASN A 758 -33.04 39.64 61.34
C ASN A 758 -31.66 39.43 61.98
N TYR A 759 -31.64 38.91 63.21
CA TYR A 759 -30.42 38.64 63.96
C TYR A 759 -29.78 37.29 63.65
N ASN A 760 -30.50 36.38 62.99
CA ASN A 760 -30.00 35.04 62.67
C ASN A 760 -29.41 35.02 61.26
N VAL A 761 -28.17 34.59 61.13
CA VAL A 761 -27.46 34.46 59.85
C VAL A 761 -27.05 33.01 59.65
N GLN A 762 -27.43 32.46 58.50
CA GLN A 762 -26.92 31.19 58.01
C GLN A 762 -25.74 31.45 57.08
N PHE A 763 -24.60 30.81 57.34
CA PHE A 763 -23.41 30.86 56.51
C PHE A 763 -23.31 29.57 55.69
N ASN A 764 -23.13 29.71 54.38
CA ASN A 764 -22.97 28.60 53.46
C ASN A 764 -21.57 28.67 52.84
N ASP A 765 -20.79 27.61 53.06
CA ASP A 765 -19.45 27.44 52.50
C ASP A 765 -19.50 27.27 50.98
N LEU A 766 -18.68 28.05 50.28
CA LEU A 766 -18.42 27.95 48.85
C LEU A 766 -16.95 27.59 48.56
N SER A 767 -16.19 27.25 49.60
CA SER A 767 -14.76 27.04 49.52
C SER A 767 -14.40 25.78 48.71
N ALA A 768 -13.27 25.82 48.00
CA ALA A 768 -12.72 24.67 47.28
C ALA A 768 -11.46 24.13 47.97
N ASN A 769 -11.15 22.85 47.72
CA ASN A 769 -9.96 22.16 48.23
C ASN A 769 -9.76 22.27 49.76
N THR A 770 -10.83 22.34 50.54
CA THR A 770 -10.79 22.62 51.98
C THR A 770 -11.06 21.36 52.80
N ILE A 771 -10.30 21.16 53.89
CA ILE A 771 -10.48 20.05 54.84
C ILE A 771 -11.03 20.55 56.18
N SER A 772 -10.68 21.78 56.58
CA SER A 772 -11.20 22.40 57.80
C SER A 772 -11.57 23.87 57.61
N TRP A 773 -12.58 24.29 58.37
CA TRP A 773 -13.14 25.64 58.36
C TRP A 773 -12.97 26.28 59.74
N ASN A 774 -12.69 27.57 59.76
CA ASN A 774 -12.70 28.38 60.97
C ASN A 774 -13.34 29.74 60.68
N TRP A 775 -14.53 29.94 61.21
CA TRP A 775 -15.32 31.16 61.09
C TRP A 775 -15.03 32.09 62.25
N ASP A 776 -14.86 33.38 61.98
CA ASP A 776 -14.96 34.46 62.96
C ASP A 776 -16.13 35.34 62.55
N PHE A 777 -17.16 35.43 63.39
CA PHE A 777 -18.38 36.18 63.07
C PHE A 777 -18.26 37.69 63.30
N GLY A 778 -17.11 38.19 63.73
CA GLY A 778 -16.83 39.62 63.91
C GLY A 778 -17.43 40.22 65.20
N ASP A 779 -18.01 39.39 66.06
CA ASP A 779 -18.61 39.78 67.34
C ASP A 779 -17.95 39.09 68.56
N GLY A 780 -16.84 38.40 68.33
CA GLY A 780 -16.10 37.61 69.32
C GLY A 780 -16.50 36.13 69.38
N ASN A 781 -17.51 35.68 68.62
CA ASN A 781 -17.87 34.27 68.47
C ASN A 781 -17.28 33.65 67.19
N SER A 782 -17.10 32.33 67.20
CA SER A 782 -16.51 31.56 66.11
C SER A 782 -17.20 30.22 65.88
N SER A 783 -16.89 29.56 64.75
CA SER A 783 -17.35 28.19 64.46
C SER A 783 -16.35 27.40 63.63
N ILE A 784 -16.38 26.07 63.75
CA ILE A 784 -15.60 25.13 62.94
C ILE A 784 -16.47 24.29 62.00
N LEU A 785 -17.78 24.49 62.02
CA LEU A 785 -18.70 23.78 61.13
C LEU A 785 -18.52 24.32 59.71
N GLN A 786 -18.69 23.45 58.70
CA GLN A 786 -18.67 23.87 57.30
C GLN A 786 -19.75 24.93 57.02
N ASN A 787 -20.99 24.70 57.46
CA ASN A 787 -22.13 25.60 57.23
C ASN A 787 -22.81 26.01 58.56
N PRO A 788 -22.23 26.95 59.34
CA PRO A 788 -22.77 27.32 60.64
C PRO A 788 -23.97 28.28 60.53
N SER A 789 -24.79 28.30 61.60
CA SER A 789 -25.69 29.42 61.89
C SER A 789 -25.16 30.21 63.07
N HIS A 790 -25.34 31.52 63.06
CA HIS A 790 -24.99 32.41 64.18
C HIS A 790 -26.11 33.43 64.43
N THR A 791 -26.29 33.83 65.68
CA THR A 791 -27.28 34.86 66.06
C THR A 791 -26.60 36.04 66.73
N TYR A 792 -26.68 37.21 66.11
CA TYR A 792 -26.09 38.46 66.61
C TYR A 792 -26.95 39.11 67.69
N ALA A 793 -26.33 39.58 68.78
CA ALA A 793 -27.05 40.15 69.92
C ALA A 793 -27.58 41.58 69.68
N THR A 794 -26.96 42.33 68.77
CA THR A 794 -27.27 43.73 68.50
C THR A 794 -27.25 44.03 67.00
N SER A 795 -27.91 45.11 66.58
CA SER A 795 -27.79 45.59 65.21
C SER A 795 -26.45 46.31 65.03
N GLY A 796 -25.79 46.12 63.90
CA GLY A 796 -24.47 46.66 63.64
C GLY A 796 -23.83 46.13 62.37
N THR A 797 -22.60 46.60 62.10
CA THR A 797 -21.75 46.12 61.02
C THR A 797 -20.72 45.16 61.62
N TYR A 798 -20.63 43.95 61.08
CA TYR A 798 -19.72 42.89 61.52
C TYR A 798 -18.79 42.49 60.38
N PHE A 799 -17.50 42.33 60.69
CA PHE A 799 -16.49 41.85 59.73
C PHE A 799 -16.33 40.35 59.92
N VAL A 800 -16.88 39.57 59.00
CA VAL A 800 -16.84 38.11 59.09
C VAL A 800 -15.66 37.59 58.31
N SER A 801 -14.97 36.61 58.87
CA SER A 801 -13.91 35.88 58.19
C SER A 801 -14.17 34.38 58.17
N LEU A 802 -13.88 33.75 57.04
CA LEU A 802 -13.76 32.30 56.92
C LEU A 802 -12.31 31.98 56.57
N THR A 803 -11.62 31.25 57.46
CA THR A 803 -10.32 30.66 57.20
C THR A 803 -10.47 29.19 56.86
N CYS A 804 -10.04 28.80 55.66
CA CYS A 804 -10.09 27.44 55.16
C CYS A 804 -8.68 26.86 55.11
N THR A 805 -8.51 25.62 55.58
CA THR A 805 -7.19 24.97 55.65
C THR A 805 -7.23 23.59 54.98
N ASN A 806 -6.14 23.22 54.30
CA ASN A 806 -5.83 21.87 53.86
C ASN A 806 -4.34 21.57 54.11
N ALA A 807 -3.84 20.42 53.61
CA ALA A 807 -2.44 20.04 53.76
C ALA A 807 -1.43 21.04 53.16
N CYS A 808 -1.85 21.87 52.20
CA CYS A 808 -1.02 22.90 51.57
C CYS A 808 -0.97 24.23 52.30
N GLY A 809 -1.87 24.47 53.25
CA GLY A 809 -1.89 25.71 54.01
C GLY A 809 -3.30 26.23 54.22
N SER A 810 -3.41 27.52 54.48
CA SER A 810 -4.68 28.18 54.77
C SER A 810 -4.89 29.42 53.92
N THR A 811 -6.15 29.70 53.57
CA THR A 811 -6.59 30.94 52.94
C THR A 811 -7.77 31.52 53.70
N GLN A 812 -8.00 32.81 53.55
CA GLN A 812 -9.06 33.52 54.27
C GLN A 812 -9.88 34.37 53.31
N HIS A 813 -11.21 34.32 53.48
CA HIS A 813 -12.16 35.24 52.87
C HIS A 813 -12.72 36.17 53.94
N LEU A 814 -12.87 37.45 53.61
CA LEU A 814 -13.42 38.48 54.49
C LEU A 814 -14.63 39.12 53.81
N ASP A 815 -15.73 39.22 54.53
CA ASP A 815 -16.93 39.95 54.07
C ASP A 815 -17.50 40.83 55.19
N THR A 816 -18.27 41.84 54.80
CA THR A 816 -18.90 42.79 55.72
C THR A 816 -20.41 42.58 55.77
N LEU A 817 -20.92 42.24 56.95
CA LEU A 817 -22.33 41.97 57.20
C LEU A 817 -22.99 43.12 57.96
N HIS A 818 -24.14 43.57 57.47
CA HIS A 818 -24.99 44.54 58.15
C HIS A 818 -26.20 43.84 58.76
N ILE A 819 -26.23 43.76 60.08
CA ILE A 819 -27.32 43.15 60.83
C ILE A 819 -28.22 44.26 61.35
N MET A 820 -29.47 44.28 60.92
CA MET A 820 -30.46 45.25 61.37
C MET A 820 -31.72 44.52 61.82
N ASN A 821 -32.30 44.97 62.92
CA ASN A 821 -33.64 44.56 63.31
C ASN A 821 -34.62 45.34 62.44
N ILE A 822 -35.09 44.74 61.35
CA ILE A 822 -36.16 45.34 60.57
C ILE A 822 -37.47 44.88 61.21
N GLY A 823 -37.88 45.59 62.25
CA GLY A 823 -39.26 45.53 62.73
C GLY A 823 -40.15 46.28 61.74
N ILE A 824 -41.34 45.73 61.45
CA ILE A 824 -42.35 46.38 60.58
C ILE A 824 -42.76 47.79 61.09
N ASN A 825 -42.42 48.12 62.34
CA ASN A 825 -42.69 49.39 63.00
C ASN A 825 -41.72 50.52 62.58
N ASP A 826 -40.60 50.22 61.93
CA ASP A 826 -39.60 51.22 61.50
C ASP A 826 -39.76 51.65 60.03
N ILE A 827 -40.83 51.20 59.36
CA ILE A 827 -41.23 51.67 58.03
C ILE A 827 -42.05 52.96 58.21
N ILE A 828 -41.41 54.12 58.13
CA ILE A 828 -42.11 55.41 58.00
C ILE A 828 -42.45 55.67 56.53
N GLU A 829 -43.31 54.82 55.94
CA GLU A 829 -43.98 55.13 54.67
C GLU A 829 -45.40 54.56 54.66
N THR A 830 -46.35 55.36 54.17
CA THR A 830 -47.81 55.12 54.23
C THR A 830 -48.34 54.03 53.28
N LYS A 831 -47.49 53.15 52.73
CA LYS A 831 -47.91 52.04 51.85
C LYS A 831 -46.91 50.89 51.83
N VAL A 832 -47.42 49.68 52.10
CA VAL A 832 -46.73 48.41 51.82
C VAL A 832 -47.43 47.76 50.63
N ASN A 833 -46.71 47.54 49.54
CA ASN A 833 -47.20 46.74 48.41
C ASN A 833 -46.76 45.29 48.62
N ILE A 834 -47.73 44.38 48.79
CA ILE A 834 -47.50 42.93 48.84
C ILE A 834 -47.86 42.38 47.46
N TYR A 835 -46.89 41.76 46.79
CA TYR A 835 -47.13 41.02 45.55
C TYR A 835 -47.22 39.52 45.89
N PRO A 836 -48.34 38.82 45.62
CA PRO A 836 -48.32 37.36 45.63
C PRO A 836 -47.43 36.84 44.49
N ASN A 837 -46.59 35.86 44.80
CA ASN A 837 -45.64 35.23 43.88
C ASN A 837 -46.38 34.53 42.72
N PRO A 838 -45.98 34.71 41.44
CA PRO A 838 -46.31 33.80 40.35
C PRO A 838 -45.62 32.44 40.50
#